data_AF-K9VXE3-F1
#
_entry.id   AF-K9VXE3-F1
#
_cell.length_a   1.000
_cell.length_b   1.000
_cell.length_c   1.000
_cell.angle_alpha   90.00
_cell.angle_beta   90.00
_cell.angle_gamma   90.00
#
_symmetry.space_group_name_H-M   'P 1'
#
loop_
_entity.id
_entity.type
_entity.pdbx_description
1 polymer ?
#
loop_
_entity_poly.entity_id
_entity_poly.type
_entity_poly.pdbx_seq_one_letter_code
_entity_poly.pdbx_strand_id
1 'polypeptide(L)'
;MLFFAQLALFGKTAIANTAVLGVVKSAENQTSWQGIRTRLQASGVSYCIYDFSKVKTAADLNNTDVILLPNVTTITPVQVKALQEWMAKGGRVIASGAVGSLSLPQVNSNLRSLLGAYWQNPLTSPTNLQTQNTATWIPSATLSQPISGGVLIPVGSNSQTLALWNTANNPVGVVTTEQSIFLGWRWGVDAVSSVEFDTAWLKGAVSRYISADSLTQTPVETALDPTCSPASVTNSNSSPVSVPRQNDAVDNMANSAPLNTWSEVPNGSQIQNLTAPANQEQIVDPNSLNNSDTKPAVDSEIVRPAGAIASRPNRINIAVPKASTARPPVARTTNPKRAIASRPNPIKVAVPRASIPRPSVVRTTKPTRAIASRPNPIKVAAPRASIPRLPVPKKTSNSFPQPKPRTTGYTPRPKPFTPSPNRFAQVDDAPVAPAGLEVKPGTEPLMAKQVTAMRQELENLIGRFESTVLTAQANISRRFATDKSQTVTSFGATPEFESANRVVAQAKIGLETFVRSIAEQNYSEAKSQWFQTRRLLWDNYPINSKISQAEIRAIWLDRGSIVSAKSEQDLANMFDQIAAAGINTVFFETINAGYTIYPSKIAPKQNPLVRGWDPLKAAVKLAHERGMELHAWVWVFAAGNTLHNSLVNLPANYPGPVVAAHPDWAMFDNQGRMFAPPTGKVFLDPANPEVRRYLMNLFEEIASNYQVDGIQLDYIRYPFQDPNANLTYGYGKAARQQFQKSTGVDPLLMVSADLSNVNSQQLRSLWQKWTEFRTRQVDSFVSSVSSRLRAKRPGLIISAAVFPFPKQERTEKLQQNWESWAQRGDIDLLVPMTYALDTNRLQQITSPLLNAASLGSTLILPGIRLLNLPDIVAVDQIQLLRDLPTDGYSLFAYENLSDSLHTIFSRTQGSITRTSPEPIPYREPFKAVAIRYAALLYEWNFLLANKQIAIQQPEFTQLSQQSYQLQQALNQLAINPTSNNLSSAKTKLASFRSQFPEWMELQVAQQPYQVQVWRNRLVTLENLLGYGEKMRLKRS
;
A
#
# COMPACT_ATOMS: atom_id res chain seq x y z
N MET A 1 -32.80 50.19 23.10
CA MET A 1 -31.75 50.99 23.81
C MET A 1 -30.44 50.21 23.65
N LEU A 2 -29.43 50.76 22.97
CA LEU A 2 -28.40 51.70 23.49
C LEU A 2 -27.51 51.06 24.58
N PHE A 3 -26.16 51.05 24.52
CA PHE A 3 -25.24 51.59 23.49
C PHE A 3 -23.82 50.93 23.55
N PHE A 4 -22.88 51.43 22.72
CA PHE A 4 -21.46 51.10 22.52
C PHE A 4 -20.53 51.23 23.76
N ALA A 5 -19.22 50.91 23.80
CA ALA A 5 -18.29 49.97 23.10
C ALA A 5 -16.83 50.20 23.62
N GLN A 6 -15.80 49.64 22.93
CA GLN A 6 -14.33 49.84 23.15
C GLN A 6 -13.74 49.17 24.43
N LEU A 7 -12.43 48.90 24.56
CA LEU A 7 -11.26 49.16 23.70
C LEU A 7 -10.52 47.87 23.26
N ALA A 8 -9.77 47.99 22.16
CA ALA A 8 -8.59 47.19 21.87
C ALA A 8 -7.50 48.11 21.29
N LEU A 9 -6.25 48.02 21.74
CA LEU A 9 -5.07 48.68 21.15
C LEU A 9 -3.75 48.14 21.75
N PHE A 10 -2.65 48.34 21.02
CA PHE A 10 -1.31 47.72 21.09
C PHE A 10 -1.15 46.44 20.25
N GLY A 11 -0.34 46.42 19.18
CA GLY A 11 0.46 47.53 18.63
C GLY A 11 1.49 47.04 17.61
N LYS A 12 1.07 46.43 16.50
CA LYS A 12 2.01 46.02 15.43
C LYS A 12 2.51 47.24 14.67
N THR A 13 3.81 47.51 14.74
CA THR A 13 4.52 48.47 13.88
C THR A 13 4.42 48.03 12.42
N ALA A 14 3.79 48.86 11.59
CA ALA A 14 3.65 48.58 10.17
C ALA A 14 4.97 48.86 9.43
N ILE A 15 5.56 47.83 8.83
CA ILE A 15 6.34 47.99 7.61
C ILE A 15 5.32 47.88 6.47
N ALA A 16 5.22 48.91 5.64
CA ALA A 16 4.28 48.96 4.53
C ALA A 16 4.78 48.12 3.35
N ASN A 17 4.65 46.79 3.46
CA ASN A 17 4.76 45.92 2.29
C ASN A 17 3.62 46.27 1.33
N THR A 18 3.98 46.73 0.12
CA THR A 18 3.03 46.80 -0.99
C THR A 18 2.56 45.39 -1.33
N ALA A 19 1.24 45.17 -1.35
CA ALA A 19 0.66 43.86 -1.59
C ALA A 19 0.77 43.48 -3.08
N VAL A 20 1.86 42.79 -3.43
CA VAL A 20 2.15 42.37 -4.82
C VAL A 20 1.44 41.06 -5.15
N LEU A 21 0.82 40.99 -6.33
CA LEU A 21 0.26 39.76 -6.89
C LEU A 21 1.38 38.83 -7.38
N GLY A 22 1.51 37.64 -6.80
CA GLY A 22 2.37 36.60 -7.36
C GLY A 22 1.74 35.97 -8.59
N VAL A 23 2.45 35.87 -9.71
CA VAL A 23 1.98 35.20 -10.93
C VAL A 23 2.89 34.03 -11.27
N VAL A 24 2.31 32.84 -11.39
CA VAL A 24 3.07 31.61 -11.64
C VAL A 24 3.32 31.41 -13.14
N LYS A 25 4.61 31.36 -13.52
CA LYS A 25 5.10 31.00 -14.85
C LYS A 25 5.48 29.52 -14.87
N SER A 26 4.99 28.79 -15.87
CA SER A 26 5.22 27.35 -16.04
C SER A 26 5.42 27.00 -17.53
N ALA A 27 5.81 25.75 -17.82
CA ALA A 27 5.99 25.31 -19.21
C ALA A 27 4.67 25.36 -20.01
N GLU A 28 3.55 25.09 -19.35
CA GLU A 28 2.23 24.97 -19.96
C GLU A 28 1.59 26.33 -20.30
N ASN A 29 1.95 27.39 -19.57
CA ASN A 29 1.47 28.74 -19.84
C ASN A 29 2.46 29.62 -20.65
N GLN A 30 3.68 29.12 -20.90
CA GLN A 30 4.71 29.80 -21.69
C GLN A 30 4.24 30.24 -23.10
N THR A 31 3.45 29.43 -23.79
CA THR A 31 2.90 29.76 -25.14
C THR A 31 1.85 30.87 -25.10
N SER A 32 1.21 31.08 -23.94
CA SER A 32 0.22 32.13 -23.71
C SER A 32 0.82 33.32 -22.92
N TRP A 33 2.12 33.29 -22.61
CA TRP A 33 2.72 34.23 -21.66
C TRP A 33 2.62 35.69 -22.12
N GLN A 34 2.71 35.96 -23.42
CA GLN A 34 2.54 37.33 -23.93
C GLN A 34 1.10 37.84 -23.74
N GLY A 35 0.08 37.00 -23.93
CA GLY A 35 -1.32 37.37 -23.70
C GLY A 35 -1.63 37.58 -22.21
N ILE A 36 -1.10 36.71 -21.35
CA ILE A 36 -1.08 36.86 -19.87
C ILE A 36 -0.46 38.21 -19.49
N ARG A 37 0.73 38.51 -20.01
CA ARG A 37 1.53 39.69 -19.70
C ARG A 37 0.86 41.00 -20.14
N THR A 38 0.28 41.04 -21.33
CA THR A 38 -0.52 42.20 -21.81
C THR A 38 -1.67 42.52 -20.86
N ARG A 39 -2.40 41.51 -20.36
CA ARG A 39 -3.51 41.71 -19.40
C ARG A 39 -3.02 42.13 -18.01
N LEU A 40 -1.89 41.60 -17.53
CA LEU A 40 -1.28 42.06 -16.29
C LEU A 40 -0.92 43.56 -16.38
N GLN A 41 -0.31 43.98 -17.50
CA GLN A 41 0.01 45.39 -17.75
C GLN A 41 -1.25 46.26 -17.86
N ALA A 42 -2.27 45.84 -18.63
CA ALA A 42 -3.56 46.54 -18.74
C ALA A 42 -4.34 46.59 -17.41
N SER A 43 -4.06 45.67 -16.48
CA SER A 43 -4.66 45.69 -15.15
C SER A 43 -4.08 46.78 -14.24
N GLY A 44 -2.82 47.18 -14.41
CA GLY A 44 -2.14 48.08 -13.47
C GLY A 44 -1.94 47.49 -12.06
N VAL A 45 -2.33 46.24 -11.81
CA VAL A 45 -2.08 45.56 -10.53
C VAL A 45 -0.58 45.27 -10.43
N SER A 46 0.06 45.74 -9.37
CA SER A 46 1.48 45.44 -9.10
C SER A 46 1.67 43.92 -8.94
N TYR A 47 2.54 43.33 -9.76
CA TYR A 47 2.76 41.89 -9.79
C TYR A 47 4.25 41.53 -9.80
N CYS A 48 4.57 40.31 -9.36
CA CYS A 48 5.87 39.67 -9.55
C CYS A 48 5.70 38.23 -10.01
N ILE A 49 6.73 37.65 -10.61
CA ILE A 49 6.68 36.35 -11.25
C ILE A 49 7.41 35.29 -10.41
N TYR A 50 6.71 34.19 -10.14
CA TYR A 50 7.29 32.96 -9.63
C TYR A 50 7.54 31.97 -10.77
N ASP A 51 8.79 31.54 -10.93
CA ASP A 51 9.13 30.36 -11.72
C ASP A 51 8.70 29.11 -10.94
N PHE A 52 7.63 28.45 -11.38
CA PHE A 52 7.06 27.33 -10.63
C PHE A 52 8.03 26.15 -10.49
N SER A 53 8.97 25.99 -11.42
CA SER A 53 9.96 24.91 -11.38
C SER A 53 10.89 25.03 -10.17
N LYS A 54 11.07 26.25 -9.63
CA LYS A 54 11.92 26.55 -8.47
C LYS A 54 11.19 26.42 -7.12
N VAL A 55 9.86 26.47 -7.08
CA VAL A 55 9.07 26.31 -5.84
C VAL A 55 9.26 24.89 -5.28
N LYS A 56 9.67 24.79 -4.01
CA LYS A 56 9.87 23.53 -3.27
C LYS A 56 9.21 23.51 -1.89
N THR A 57 8.95 24.67 -1.31
CA THR A 57 8.46 24.89 0.05
C THR A 57 7.52 26.11 0.09
N ALA A 58 6.73 26.26 1.15
CA ALA A 58 5.95 27.49 1.35
C ALA A 58 6.81 28.76 1.47
N ALA A 59 8.08 28.65 1.90
CA ALA A 59 8.97 29.80 2.03
C ALA A 59 9.26 30.47 0.67
N ASP A 60 9.26 29.68 -0.41
CA ASP A 60 9.47 30.16 -1.78
C ASP A 60 8.31 31.02 -2.31
N LEU A 61 7.19 31.09 -1.57
CA LEU A 61 5.95 31.81 -1.92
C LEU A 61 5.64 32.97 -0.95
N ASN A 62 6.44 33.15 0.11
CA ASN A 62 6.13 34.06 1.23
C ASN A 62 6.18 35.57 0.88
N ASN A 63 6.60 35.97 -0.32
CA ASN A 63 6.78 37.39 -0.67
C ASN A 63 5.47 38.08 -1.15
N THR A 64 4.35 37.34 -1.15
CA THR A 64 3.07 37.75 -1.74
C THR A 64 1.91 37.10 -0.97
N ASP A 65 0.82 37.82 -0.74
CA ASP A 65 -0.39 37.27 -0.06
C ASP A 65 -1.38 36.59 -1.02
N VAL A 66 -1.30 36.90 -2.32
CA VAL A 66 -2.19 36.39 -3.37
C VAL A 66 -1.36 35.83 -4.52
N ILE A 67 -1.72 34.63 -5.01
CA ILE A 67 -1.06 33.97 -6.14
C ILE A 67 -2.06 33.62 -7.25
N LEU A 68 -1.76 34.06 -8.47
CA LEU A 68 -2.42 33.67 -9.71
C LEU A 68 -1.75 32.42 -10.31
N LEU A 69 -2.56 31.39 -10.60
CA LEU A 69 -2.19 30.17 -11.32
C LEU A 69 -2.86 30.16 -12.71
N PRO A 70 -2.32 30.87 -13.72
CA PRO A 70 -2.95 30.94 -15.03
C PRO A 70 -2.58 29.71 -15.86
N ASN A 71 -3.56 28.86 -16.18
CA ASN A 71 -3.43 27.70 -17.08
C ASN A 71 -2.44 26.60 -16.65
N VAL A 72 -2.08 26.51 -15.36
CA VAL A 72 -1.08 25.55 -14.86
C VAL A 72 -1.70 24.14 -14.75
N THR A 73 -1.70 23.38 -15.85
CA THR A 73 -2.38 22.08 -15.94
C THR A 73 -1.65 20.94 -15.21
N THR A 74 -0.33 21.03 -14.97
CA THR A 74 0.43 20.06 -14.18
C THR A 74 1.00 20.71 -12.92
N ILE A 75 0.79 20.08 -11.77
CA ILE A 75 1.38 20.46 -10.49
C ILE A 75 2.01 19.21 -9.85
N THR A 76 3.22 19.35 -9.30
CA THR A 76 3.92 18.24 -8.63
C THR A 76 3.50 18.09 -7.16
N PRO A 77 3.69 16.91 -6.53
CA PRO A 77 3.47 16.73 -5.10
C PRO A 77 4.19 17.74 -4.21
N VAL A 78 5.39 18.18 -4.62
CA VAL A 78 6.17 19.19 -3.90
C VAL A 78 5.54 20.58 -4.01
N GLN A 79 5.14 20.99 -5.22
CA GLN A 79 4.50 22.30 -5.45
C GLN A 79 3.12 22.40 -4.80
N VAL A 80 2.29 21.35 -4.84
CA VAL A 80 1.00 21.39 -4.14
C VAL A 80 1.19 21.44 -2.63
N LYS A 81 2.17 20.70 -2.07
CA LYS A 81 2.49 20.80 -0.64
C LYS A 81 2.96 22.21 -0.26
N ALA A 82 3.81 22.83 -1.06
CA ALA A 82 4.22 24.22 -0.87
C ALA A 82 3.03 25.20 -0.88
N LEU A 83 2.08 25.03 -1.81
CA LEU A 83 0.84 25.80 -1.85
C LEU A 83 -0.05 25.53 -0.62
N GLN A 84 -0.21 24.27 -0.19
CA GLN A 84 -0.97 23.91 1.02
C GLN A 84 -0.38 24.59 2.28
N GLU A 85 0.93 24.48 2.48
CA GLU A 85 1.65 25.05 3.63
C GLU A 85 1.70 26.59 3.61
N TRP A 86 1.53 27.22 2.45
CA TRP A 86 1.46 28.69 2.29
C TRP A 86 0.03 29.21 2.47
N MET A 87 -0.98 28.55 1.89
CA MET A 87 -2.39 28.87 2.13
C MET A 87 -2.77 28.68 3.62
N ALA A 88 -2.23 27.66 4.29
CA ALA A 88 -2.40 27.47 5.73
C ALA A 88 -1.85 28.61 6.61
N LYS A 89 -1.04 29.52 6.04
CA LYS A 89 -0.53 30.73 6.72
C LYS A 89 -1.32 32.00 6.36
N GLY A 90 -2.41 31.87 5.59
CA GLY A 90 -3.28 32.96 5.15
C GLY A 90 -3.21 33.29 3.67
N GLY A 91 -2.27 32.70 2.91
CA GLY A 91 -2.14 32.90 1.47
C GLY A 91 -3.40 32.51 0.67
N ARG A 92 -3.63 33.17 -0.46
CA ARG A 92 -4.88 33.05 -1.25
C ARG A 92 -4.62 32.81 -2.74
N VAL A 93 -5.39 31.93 -3.38
CA VAL A 93 -5.15 31.49 -4.77
C VAL A 93 -6.25 31.93 -5.73
N ILE A 94 -5.85 32.52 -6.86
CA ILE A 94 -6.70 32.70 -8.04
C ILE A 94 -6.27 31.65 -9.08
N ALA A 95 -7.12 30.67 -9.37
CA ALA A 95 -6.87 29.62 -10.34
C ALA A 95 -7.65 29.87 -11.65
N SER A 96 -7.06 29.56 -12.81
CA SER A 96 -7.71 29.74 -14.10
C SER A 96 -7.34 28.66 -15.12
N GLY A 97 -8.34 28.23 -15.91
CA GLY A 97 -8.19 27.16 -16.89
C GLY A 97 -8.24 25.78 -16.23
N ALA A 98 -7.76 24.75 -16.92
CA ALA A 98 -7.78 23.39 -16.42
C ALA A 98 -6.68 23.11 -15.36
N VAL A 99 -6.59 23.96 -14.33
CA VAL A 99 -5.53 23.90 -13.29
C VAL A 99 -5.48 22.53 -12.65
N GLY A 100 -4.28 21.96 -12.61
CA GLY A 100 -4.02 20.63 -12.06
C GLY A 100 -4.51 19.45 -12.90
N SER A 101 -5.33 19.62 -13.94
CA SER A 101 -5.99 18.51 -14.66
C SER A 101 -5.11 17.36 -15.17
N LEU A 102 -3.80 17.60 -15.40
CA LEU A 102 -2.83 16.59 -15.86
C LEU A 102 -1.91 16.06 -14.74
N SER A 103 -2.12 16.52 -13.49
CA SER A 103 -1.34 16.14 -12.31
C SER A 103 -1.70 14.74 -11.81
N LEU A 104 -0.85 14.20 -10.93
CA LEU A 104 -1.10 12.92 -10.26
C LEU A 104 -2.41 12.95 -9.45
N PRO A 105 -3.17 11.85 -9.33
CA PRO A 105 -4.49 11.83 -8.67
C PRO A 105 -4.49 12.39 -7.23
N GLN A 106 -3.43 12.15 -6.45
CA GLN A 106 -3.30 12.70 -5.09
C GLN A 106 -3.13 14.23 -5.11
N VAL A 107 -2.36 14.77 -6.07
CA VAL A 107 -2.27 16.22 -6.27
C VAL A 107 -3.63 16.80 -6.64
N ASN A 108 -4.41 16.11 -7.48
CA ASN A 108 -5.77 16.53 -7.84
C ASN A 108 -6.74 16.51 -6.65
N SER A 109 -6.57 15.58 -5.71
CA SER A 109 -7.31 15.58 -4.43
C SER A 109 -6.97 16.82 -3.59
N ASN A 110 -5.67 17.12 -3.45
CA ASN A 110 -5.20 18.26 -2.68
C ASN A 110 -5.65 19.60 -3.30
N LEU A 111 -5.53 19.74 -4.63
CA LEU A 111 -5.99 20.93 -5.36
C LEU A 111 -7.50 21.12 -5.29
N ARG A 112 -8.29 20.04 -5.36
CA ARG A 112 -9.75 20.08 -5.10
C ARG A 112 -10.05 20.70 -3.74
N SER A 113 -9.37 20.24 -2.69
CA SER A 113 -9.55 20.76 -1.33
C SER A 113 -9.08 22.21 -1.15
N LEU A 114 -8.03 22.65 -1.86
CA LEU A 114 -7.53 24.03 -1.79
C LEU A 114 -8.37 25.03 -2.59
N LEU A 115 -8.78 24.65 -3.79
CA LEU A 115 -9.43 25.56 -4.73
C LEU A 115 -10.95 25.61 -4.55
N GLY A 116 -11.54 24.62 -3.85
CA GLY A 116 -12.99 24.48 -3.68
C GLY A 116 -13.72 24.01 -4.94
N ALA A 117 -13.00 23.76 -6.03
CA ALA A 117 -13.52 23.22 -7.29
C ALA A 117 -12.43 22.49 -8.07
N TYR A 118 -12.83 21.83 -9.15
CA TYR A 118 -11.92 21.38 -10.20
C TYR A 118 -12.57 21.55 -11.58
N TRP A 119 -11.73 21.64 -12.62
CA TRP A 119 -12.17 21.69 -14.01
C TRP A 119 -12.61 20.30 -14.50
N GLN A 120 -13.81 20.20 -15.06
CA GLN A 120 -14.34 18.96 -15.63
C GLN A 120 -14.05 18.88 -17.14
N ASN A 121 -14.74 19.69 -17.95
CA ASN A 121 -14.70 19.66 -19.42
C ASN A 121 -14.73 21.09 -19.99
N PRO A 122 -14.11 21.37 -21.16
CA PRO A 122 -14.38 22.61 -21.89
C PRO A 122 -15.84 22.66 -22.39
N LEU A 123 -16.34 23.86 -22.67
CA LEU A 123 -17.60 24.06 -23.39
C LEU A 123 -17.42 23.76 -24.88
N THR A 124 -18.52 23.43 -25.57
CA THR A 124 -18.55 23.17 -27.02
C THR A 124 -18.58 24.44 -27.87
N SER A 125 -18.90 25.59 -27.29
CA SER A 125 -18.99 26.90 -27.97
C SER A 125 -18.76 28.04 -26.97
N PRO A 126 -18.30 29.22 -27.41
CA PRO A 126 -18.22 30.40 -26.56
C PRO A 126 -19.59 30.82 -26.04
N THR A 127 -19.67 31.31 -24.80
CA THR A 127 -20.92 31.85 -24.22
C THR A 127 -20.65 32.85 -23.08
N ASN A 128 -21.72 33.53 -22.67
CA ASN A 128 -21.74 34.57 -21.64
C ASN A 128 -21.76 33.97 -20.22
N LEU A 129 -21.39 34.78 -19.22
CA LEU A 129 -21.56 34.43 -17.80
C LEU A 129 -22.81 35.11 -17.22
N GLN A 130 -23.49 34.43 -16.30
CA GLN A 130 -24.58 34.97 -15.48
C GLN A 130 -24.25 34.80 -14.00
N THR A 131 -24.40 35.86 -13.21
CA THR A 131 -24.14 35.87 -11.77
C THR A 131 -25.38 35.54 -10.98
N GLN A 132 -25.28 34.65 -9.99
CA GLN A 132 -26.36 34.39 -9.02
C GLN A 132 -26.21 35.19 -7.71
N ASN A 133 -25.07 35.86 -7.52
CA ASN A 133 -24.73 36.58 -6.28
C ASN A 133 -24.45 38.07 -6.54
N THR A 134 -24.84 38.93 -5.60
CA THR A 134 -24.61 40.38 -5.59
C THR A 134 -23.20 40.78 -5.17
N ALA A 135 -22.20 39.94 -5.44
CA ALA A 135 -20.82 40.15 -5.01
C ALA A 135 -20.20 41.36 -5.73
N THR A 136 -19.95 42.44 -4.99
CA THR A 136 -19.61 43.78 -5.49
C THR A 136 -18.32 43.87 -6.31
N TRP A 137 -17.47 42.83 -6.27
CA TRP A 137 -16.23 42.75 -7.03
C TRP A 137 -16.39 42.10 -8.42
N ILE A 138 -17.55 41.54 -8.77
CA ILE A 138 -17.75 40.91 -10.08
C ILE A 138 -17.97 42.00 -11.15
N PRO A 139 -17.22 42.00 -12.27
CA PRO A 139 -17.31 43.06 -13.29
C PRO A 139 -18.54 42.95 -14.19
N SER A 140 -19.68 43.50 -13.73
CA SER A 140 -21.00 43.46 -14.40
C SER A 140 -20.97 43.80 -15.89
N ALA A 141 -20.16 44.78 -16.30
CA ALA A 141 -20.03 45.24 -17.68
C ALA A 141 -19.44 44.20 -18.66
N THR A 142 -18.88 43.09 -18.16
CA THR A 142 -18.24 42.05 -18.98
C THR A 142 -19.07 40.76 -19.10
N LEU A 143 -20.11 40.61 -18.28
CA LEU A 143 -20.94 39.39 -18.23
C LEU A 143 -21.64 39.09 -19.57
N SER A 144 -21.91 40.12 -20.37
CA SER A 144 -22.53 40.05 -21.70
C SER A 144 -21.58 39.64 -22.84
N GLN A 145 -20.27 39.47 -22.59
CA GLN A 145 -19.30 39.08 -23.62
C GLN A 145 -19.19 37.54 -23.71
N PRO A 146 -19.29 36.94 -24.92
CA PRO A 146 -19.14 35.51 -25.09
C PRO A 146 -17.67 35.08 -25.09
N ILE A 147 -17.32 34.12 -24.23
CA ILE A 147 -15.94 33.62 -24.07
C ILE A 147 -15.86 32.08 -24.06
N SER A 148 -14.69 31.52 -24.38
CA SER A 148 -14.46 30.07 -24.48
C SER A 148 -14.21 29.43 -23.11
N GLY A 149 -15.29 29.11 -22.41
CA GLY A 149 -15.26 28.54 -21.05
C GLY A 149 -15.11 27.02 -20.94
N GLY A 150 -15.24 26.55 -19.71
CA GLY A 150 -15.31 25.15 -19.29
C GLY A 150 -16.02 25.01 -17.95
N VAL A 151 -16.55 23.83 -17.69
CA VAL A 151 -17.34 23.52 -16.49
C VAL A 151 -16.42 23.31 -15.30
N LEU A 152 -16.57 24.15 -14.28
CA LEU A 152 -16.07 23.87 -12.93
C LEU A 152 -17.11 23.04 -12.17
N ILE A 153 -16.64 22.21 -11.25
CA ILE A 153 -17.51 21.48 -10.31
C ILE A 153 -17.05 21.81 -8.88
N PRO A 154 -17.88 22.50 -8.07
CA PRO A 154 -17.61 22.75 -6.66
C PRO A 154 -17.40 21.46 -5.86
N VAL A 155 -16.59 21.53 -4.81
CA VAL A 155 -16.34 20.45 -3.86
C VAL A 155 -16.21 21.01 -2.44
N GLY A 156 -16.80 20.33 -1.45
CA GLY A 156 -16.83 20.80 -0.06
C GLY A 156 -17.93 21.84 0.23
N SER A 157 -18.28 22.00 1.51
CA SER A 157 -19.36 22.87 1.98
C SER A 157 -19.01 24.36 2.07
N ASN A 158 -17.73 24.71 1.95
CA ASN A 158 -17.20 26.08 1.93
C ASN A 158 -17.12 26.69 0.52
N SER A 159 -17.54 25.95 -0.51
CA SER A 159 -17.37 26.31 -1.91
C SER A 159 -18.64 26.91 -2.50
N GLN A 160 -18.55 28.18 -2.92
CA GLN A 160 -19.69 28.97 -3.38
C GLN A 160 -19.61 29.23 -4.89
N THR A 161 -20.68 28.89 -5.60
CA THR A 161 -20.91 29.29 -6.99
C THR A 161 -21.15 30.79 -7.08
N LEU A 162 -20.42 31.48 -7.96
CA LEU A 162 -20.59 32.92 -8.21
C LEU A 162 -21.21 33.20 -9.58
N ALA A 163 -20.75 32.49 -10.61
CA ALA A 163 -21.24 32.66 -11.98
C ALA A 163 -21.43 31.31 -12.69
N LEU A 164 -22.44 31.26 -13.55
CA LEU A 164 -22.83 30.13 -14.39
C LEU A 164 -22.67 30.50 -15.87
N TRP A 165 -22.42 29.51 -16.72
CA TRP A 165 -22.38 29.67 -18.18
C TRP A 165 -23.80 29.71 -18.75
N ASN A 166 -24.15 30.79 -19.46
CA ASN A 166 -25.46 30.97 -20.08
C ASN A 166 -25.70 29.91 -21.17
N THR A 167 -26.31 28.79 -20.80
CA THR A 167 -26.58 27.61 -21.63
C THR A 167 -27.75 26.84 -21.02
N ALA A 168 -28.33 25.89 -21.75
CA ALA A 168 -29.53 25.14 -21.32
C ALA A 168 -29.45 24.53 -19.91
N ASN A 169 -28.25 24.16 -19.43
CA ASN A 169 -28.03 23.51 -18.13
C ASN A 169 -27.36 24.42 -17.09
N ASN A 170 -27.07 25.69 -17.42
CA ASN A 170 -26.35 26.67 -16.59
C ASN A 170 -25.20 26.08 -15.71
N PRO A 171 -24.20 25.40 -16.30
CA PRO A 171 -23.10 24.79 -15.55
C PRO A 171 -22.16 25.86 -14.96
N VAL A 172 -21.44 25.52 -13.89
CA VAL A 172 -20.67 26.51 -13.12
C VAL A 172 -19.43 27.00 -13.89
N GLY A 173 -19.26 28.32 -13.94
CA GLY A 173 -18.14 29.01 -14.56
C GLY A 173 -17.21 29.74 -13.59
N VAL A 174 -17.66 30.09 -12.37
CA VAL A 174 -16.80 30.64 -11.31
C VAL A 174 -17.20 30.07 -9.95
N VAL A 175 -16.20 29.61 -9.19
CA VAL A 175 -16.33 29.15 -7.79
C VAL A 175 -15.39 29.96 -6.89
N THR A 176 -15.77 30.20 -5.63
CA THR A 176 -14.90 30.79 -4.60
C THR A 176 -15.00 30.04 -3.28
N THR A 177 -13.97 30.18 -2.45
CA THR A 177 -14.01 29.92 -1.01
C THR A 177 -13.59 31.20 -0.26
N GLU A 178 -13.24 31.11 1.01
CA GLU A 178 -12.58 32.21 1.73
C GLU A 178 -11.17 32.50 1.17
N GLN A 179 -10.42 31.46 0.74
CA GLN A 179 -9.02 31.57 0.30
C GLN A 179 -8.79 31.32 -1.19
N SER A 180 -9.83 30.97 -1.96
CA SER A 180 -9.73 30.69 -3.39
C SER A 180 -10.75 31.42 -4.26
N ILE A 181 -10.34 31.70 -5.50
CA ILE A 181 -11.22 31.94 -6.64
C ILE A 181 -10.78 31.00 -7.76
N PHE A 182 -11.72 30.32 -8.42
CA PHE A 182 -11.46 29.49 -9.59
C PHE A 182 -12.28 30.02 -10.78
N LEU A 183 -11.58 30.44 -11.84
CA LEU A 183 -12.13 30.96 -13.09
C LEU A 183 -12.19 29.85 -14.16
N GLY A 184 -13.40 29.57 -14.66
CA GLY A 184 -13.71 28.50 -15.60
C GLY A 184 -13.32 28.76 -17.05
N TRP A 185 -12.38 29.65 -17.34
CA TRP A 185 -11.82 29.87 -18.67
C TRP A 185 -10.29 30.01 -18.59
N ARG A 186 -9.62 29.94 -19.74
CA ARG A 186 -8.18 30.12 -19.87
C ARG A 186 -7.81 31.59 -19.94
N TRP A 187 -7.62 32.23 -18.79
CA TRP A 187 -7.20 33.63 -18.66
C TRP A 187 -5.84 33.84 -19.34
N GLY A 188 -5.68 34.94 -20.07
CA GLY A 188 -4.44 35.25 -20.79
C GLY A 188 -4.35 34.70 -22.21
N VAL A 189 -5.45 34.23 -22.79
CA VAL A 189 -5.48 33.64 -24.14
C VAL A 189 -6.44 34.41 -25.04
N ASP A 190 -5.92 35.04 -26.10
CA ASP A 190 -6.70 35.95 -26.96
C ASP A 190 -7.81 35.25 -27.76
N ALA A 191 -7.65 33.96 -28.03
CA ALA A 191 -8.69 33.11 -28.65
C ALA A 191 -9.77 32.62 -27.64
N VAL A 192 -9.73 33.08 -26.39
CA VAL A 192 -10.63 32.65 -25.30
C VAL A 192 -11.41 33.81 -24.71
N SER A 193 -10.73 34.91 -24.37
CA SER A 193 -11.33 36.09 -23.73
C SER A 193 -10.59 37.37 -24.14
N SER A 194 -11.32 38.49 -24.20
CA SER A 194 -10.75 39.80 -24.51
C SER A 194 -9.80 40.30 -23.42
N VAL A 195 -8.94 41.28 -23.75
CA VAL A 195 -8.03 41.89 -22.77
C VAL A 195 -8.83 42.60 -21.68
N GLU A 196 -9.93 43.25 -22.07
CA GLU A 196 -10.86 43.98 -21.21
C GLU A 196 -11.56 43.05 -20.22
N PHE A 197 -12.05 41.90 -20.71
CA PHE A 197 -12.73 40.89 -19.89
C PHE A 197 -11.80 40.33 -18.81
N ASP A 198 -10.63 39.81 -19.22
CA ASP A 198 -9.67 39.22 -18.30
C ASP A 198 -9.11 40.27 -17.32
N THR A 199 -8.90 41.50 -17.77
CA THR A 199 -8.45 42.62 -16.91
C THR A 199 -9.49 42.96 -15.85
N ALA A 200 -10.76 43.06 -16.22
CA ALA A 200 -11.84 43.37 -15.28
C ALA A 200 -12.04 42.25 -14.26
N TRP A 201 -11.98 40.97 -14.69
CA TRP A 201 -12.07 39.83 -13.79
C TRP A 201 -10.85 39.69 -12.87
N LEU A 202 -9.65 40.05 -13.32
CA LEU A 202 -8.47 40.09 -12.44
C LEU A 202 -8.60 41.19 -11.39
N LYS A 203 -8.99 42.43 -11.78
CA LYS A 203 -9.25 43.54 -10.85
C LYS A 203 -10.29 43.16 -9.80
N GLY A 204 -11.40 42.56 -10.23
CA GLY A 204 -12.42 42.00 -9.35
C GLY A 204 -11.85 40.98 -8.36
N ALA A 205 -11.25 39.90 -8.88
CA ALA A 205 -10.69 38.82 -8.06
C ALA A 205 -9.62 39.29 -7.05
N VAL A 206 -8.78 40.26 -7.45
CA VAL A 206 -7.76 40.85 -6.58
C VAL A 206 -8.38 41.76 -5.51
N SER A 207 -9.37 42.59 -5.85
CA SER A 207 -10.04 43.50 -4.88
C SER A 207 -10.80 42.79 -3.74
N ARG A 208 -11.11 41.49 -3.89
CA ARG A 208 -11.61 40.64 -2.78
C ARG A 208 -10.55 40.45 -1.67
N TYR A 209 -9.27 40.60 -2.00
CA TYR A 209 -8.13 40.16 -1.19
C TYR A 209 -7.09 41.24 -0.90
N ILE A 210 -7.01 42.27 -1.75
CA ILE A 210 -6.09 43.42 -1.65
C ILE A 210 -6.94 44.71 -1.67
N SER A 211 -6.75 45.58 -0.69
CA SER A 211 -7.51 46.84 -0.55
C SER A 211 -7.26 47.80 -1.72
N ALA A 212 -8.28 48.58 -2.09
CA ALA A 212 -8.20 49.51 -3.21
C ALA A 212 -7.04 50.53 -3.10
N ASP A 213 -6.71 50.97 -1.89
CA ASP A 213 -5.59 51.90 -1.61
C ASP A 213 -4.21 51.32 -1.95
N SER A 214 -4.10 50.00 -2.17
CA SER A 214 -2.88 49.33 -2.63
C SER A 214 -2.81 49.15 -4.15
N LEU A 215 -3.88 49.49 -4.90
CA LEU A 215 -4.00 49.32 -6.35
C LEU A 215 -3.75 50.63 -7.14
N THR A 216 -3.41 51.72 -6.46
CA THR A 216 -3.38 53.09 -7.01
C THR A 216 -1.97 53.68 -7.18
N GLN A 217 -0.91 52.90 -6.96
CA GLN A 217 0.46 53.39 -7.17
C GLN A 217 0.80 53.46 -8.67
N THR A 218 1.38 54.60 -9.06
CA THR A 218 1.88 54.89 -10.41
C THR A 218 2.82 53.78 -10.90
N PRO A 219 2.80 53.37 -12.20
CA PRO A 219 3.68 52.33 -12.69
C PRO A 219 5.16 52.65 -12.44
N VAL A 220 5.78 51.92 -11.52
CA VAL A 220 7.22 52.01 -11.27
C VAL A 220 7.93 51.40 -12.47
N GLU A 221 8.67 52.22 -13.22
CA GLU A 221 9.35 51.84 -14.46
C GLU A 221 10.47 50.82 -14.21
N THR A 222 10.08 49.54 -14.12
CA THR A 222 10.95 48.43 -13.71
C THR A 222 10.63 47.15 -14.49
N ALA A 223 11.68 46.37 -14.74
CA ALA A 223 11.73 45.01 -15.30
C ALA A 223 10.50 44.47 -16.05
N LEU A 224 10.65 44.19 -17.35
CA LEU A 224 9.62 43.63 -18.24
C LEU A 224 8.90 42.37 -17.69
N ASP A 225 9.62 41.50 -16.98
CA ASP A 225 9.11 40.35 -16.21
C ASP A 225 9.78 40.42 -14.81
N PRO A 226 9.15 41.04 -13.79
CA PRO A 226 9.78 41.26 -12.48
C PRO A 226 9.72 39.99 -11.62
N THR A 227 10.87 39.40 -11.25
CA THR A 227 10.90 38.14 -10.47
C THR A 227 10.65 38.37 -8.98
N CYS A 228 9.82 37.54 -8.35
CA CYS A 228 9.63 37.57 -6.89
C CYS A 228 10.92 37.10 -6.18
N SER A 229 11.73 38.04 -5.69
CA SER A 229 12.96 37.73 -4.94
C SER A 229 12.68 37.50 -3.46
N PRO A 230 13.30 36.51 -2.79
CA PRO A 230 13.23 36.37 -1.34
C PRO A 230 13.89 37.57 -0.66
N ALA A 231 13.23 38.14 0.35
CA ALA A 231 13.74 39.30 1.08
C ALA A 231 15.04 38.97 1.85
N SER A 232 16.13 39.66 1.50
CA SER A 232 17.38 39.63 2.25
C SER A 232 17.17 40.22 3.65
N VAL A 233 17.36 39.43 4.71
CA VAL A 233 17.36 39.93 6.09
C VAL A 233 18.64 40.73 6.31
N THR A 234 18.56 42.05 6.12
CA THR A 234 19.66 42.98 6.36
C THR A 234 19.79 43.31 7.85
N ASN A 235 20.78 42.71 8.51
CA ASN A 235 21.17 43.10 9.87
C ASN A 235 21.77 44.51 9.85
N SER A 236 20.97 45.52 10.16
CA SER A 236 21.42 46.89 10.43
C SER A 236 22.03 46.99 11.83
N ASN A 237 23.36 46.99 11.92
CA ASN A 237 24.05 47.39 13.14
C ASN A 237 23.84 48.89 13.41
N SER A 238 23.28 49.23 14.57
CA SER A 238 23.36 50.58 15.14
C SER A 238 23.83 50.52 16.59
N SER A 239 24.88 51.29 16.89
CA SER A 239 25.50 51.36 18.21
C SER A 239 24.64 52.18 19.20
N PRO A 240 24.77 51.96 20.52
CA PRO A 240 23.82 52.51 21.49
C PRO A 240 24.08 53.99 21.82
N VAL A 241 22.99 54.73 22.08
CA VAL A 241 23.01 56.05 22.71
C VAL A 241 21.99 56.05 23.86
N SER A 242 22.37 56.68 24.98
CA SER A 242 21.68 56.61 26.28
C SER A 242 20.56 57.63 26.47
N VAL A 243 19.57 57.28 27.28
CA VAL A 243 18.60 58.22 27.91
C VAL A 243 18.59 57.95 29.44
N PRO A 244 18.49 58.97 30.32
CA PRO A 244 18.90 58.83 31.74
C PRO A 244 17.86 58.20 32.70
N ARG A 245 18.33 57.87 33.91
CA ARG A 245 17.50 57.66 35.12
C ARG A 245 17.69 58.81 36.11
N GLN A 246 16.59 59.25 36.73
CA GLN A 246 16.45 59.91 38.04
C GLN A 246 14.98 59.72 38.49
N ASN A 247 14.53 59.78 39.75
CA ASN A 247 15.05 59.62 41.14
C ASN A 247 13.74 59.52 41.98
N ASP A 248 13.45 58.64 42.95
CA ASP A 248 14.11 57.44 43.52
C ASP A 248 13.01 56.34 43.77
N ALA A 249 12.80 55.60 44.88
CA ALA A 249 13.41 55.47 46.21
C ALA A 249 13.09 54.11 46.90
N VAL A 250 14.01 53.71 47.81
CA VAL A 250 13.84 53.18 49.19
C VAL A 250 12.61 52.24 49.48
N ASP A 251 12.76 51.01 50.01
CA ASP A 251 13.84 50.44 50.85
C ASP A 251 14.11 48.91 50.68
N ASN A 252 15.23 48.47 51.29
CA ASN A 252 15.82 47.15 51.62
C ASN A 252 14.94 45.86 51.69
N MET A 253 15.47 44.61 51.64
CA MET A 253 16.85 44.11 51.93
C MET A 253 17.15 42.71 51.30
N ALA A 254 18.42 42.44 50.89
CA ALA A 254 19.22 41.17 50.88
C ALA A 254 18.61 39.78 50.46
N ASN A 255 19.29 38.74 49.96
CA ASN A 255 20.63 38.42 49.38
C ASN A 255 20.58 36.92 48.90
N SER A 256 21.49 36.28 48.13
CA SER A 256 22.61 36.63 47.22
C SER A 256 23.01 35.37 46.39
N ALA A 257 23.97 35.47 45.45
CA ALA A 257 24.58 34.32 44.71
C ALA A 257 25.92 33.83 45.36
N PRO A 258 26.74 32.89 44.80
CA PRO A 258 27.45 32.97 43.49
C PRO A 258 27.35 31.67 42.61
N LEU A 259 27.78 31.53 41.34
CA LEU A 259 28.74 32.15 40.37
C LEU A 259 30.16 31.52 40.22
N ASN A 260 30.65 31.44 38.96
CA ASN A 260 32.04 31.25 38.40
C ASN A 260 32.21 30.07 37.39
N THR A 261 33.04 30.06 36.32
CA THR A 261 33.80 31.10 35.53
C THR A 261 34.42 30.50 34.22
N TRP A 262 34.43 31.25 33.09
CA TRP A 262 35.50 31.47 32.04
C TRP A 262 36.41 30.32 31.48
N SER A 263 37.01 30.30 30.26
CA SER A 263 36.91 31.06 28.97
C SER A 263 37.88 30.49 27.86
N GLU A 264 38.00 31.19 26.69
CA GLU A 264 39.09 31.19 25.65
C GLU A 264 38.90 30.53 24.25
N VAL A 265 39.52 31.17 23.22
CA VAL A 265 39.46 30.93 21.74
C VAL A 265 40.70 31.58 21.06
N PRO A 266 41.34 31.00 20.00
CA PRO A 266 41.57 31.77 18.75
C PRO A 266 41.65 31.01 17.40
N ASN A 267 41.05 31.63 16.37
CA ASN A 267 41.17 31.58 14.89
C ASN A 267 42.24 30.75 14.12
N GLY A 268 41.89 30.37 12.87
CA GLY A 268 42.82 29.98 11.79
C GLY A 268 42.16 29.86 10.40
N SER A 269 42.44 30.80 9.48
CA SER A 269 41.76 31.00 8.17
C SER A 269 42.29 30.17 6.99
N GLN A 270 41.47 29.96 5.95
CA GLN A 270 41.68 30.51 4.58
C GLN A 270 40.53 30.18 3.58
N ILE A 271 40.50 30.92 2.46
CA ILE A 271 39.56 30.78 1.32
C ILE A 271 40.37 30.78 0.01
N GLN A 272 40.05 29.89 -0.93
CA GLN A 272 40.28 30.13 -2.37
C GLN A 272 39.13 29.60 -3.22
N ASN A 273 38.69 30.40 -4.18
CA ASN A 273 37.85 29.98 -5.31
C ASN A 273 38.74 29.40 -6.42
N LEU A 274 38.18 28.57 -7.30
CA LEU A 274 38.32 28.75 -8.76
C LEU A 274 37.31 27.91 -9.55
N THR A 275 37.08 28.31 -10.80
CA THR A 275 35.97 27.89 -11.67
C THR A 275 36.26 26.64 -12.51
N ALA A 276 35.21 25.90 -12.87
CA ALA A 276 35.19 24.97 -14.02
C ALA A 276 33.92 25.24 -14.87
N PRO A 277 33.93 24.94 -16.19
CA PRO A 277 33.10 25.68 -17.15
C PRO A 277 31.75 25.05 -17.48
N ALA A 278 30.87 25.85 -18.07
CA ALA A 278 29.70 25.38 -18.81
C ALA A 278 30.09 24.94 -20.24
N ASN A 279 29.34 23.99 -20.80
CA ASN A 279 29.20 23.81 -22.24
C ASN A 279 27.76 23.39 -22.55
N GLN A 280 27.25 23.81 -23.70
CA GLN A 280 25.89 23.48 -24.17
C GLN A 280 25.96 22.23 -25.04
N GLU A 281 24.94 21.36 -24.99
CA GLU A 281 24.51 20.69 -26.22
C GLU A 281 23.02 20.27 -26.21
N GLN A 282 22.33 20.84 -27.20
CA GLN A 282 21.16 20.38 -27.95
C GLN A 282 20.25 19.28 -27.38
N ILE A 283 18.97 19.65 -27.20
CA ILE A 283 17.83 18.72 -27.17
C ILE A 283 17.45 18.39 -28.61
N VAL A 284 17.31 17.11 -28.97
CA VAL A 284 16.78 16.65 -30.26
C VAL A 284 15.46 15.91 -30.04
N ASP A 285 14.47 16.26 -30.85
CA ASP A 285 13.09 15.75 -30.79
C ASP A 285 12.92 14.43 -31.58
N PRO A 286 12.51 13.32 -30.93
CA PRO A 286 12.28 12.03 -31.58
C PRO A 286 10.84 11.84 -32.12
N ASN A 287 10.18 12.91 -32.61
CA ASN A 287 8.84 12.85 -33.22
C ASN A 287 8.76 13.49 -34.62
N SER A 288 9.74 13.22 -35.49
CA SER A 288 9.65 13.56 -36.92
C SER A 288 9.83 12.34 -37.83
N LEU A 289 8.86 12.21 -38.74
CA LEU A 289 8.94 11.58 -40.07
C LEU A 289 9.51 10.15 -40.19
N ASN A 290 8.66 9.23 -40.64
CA ASN A 290 8.93 8.63 -41.95
C ASN A 290 7.66 8.10 -42.64
N ASN A 291 7.58 8.32 -43.96
CA ASN A 291 6.55 7.76 -44.85
C ASN A 291 7.10 7.73 -46.28
N SER A 292 6.54 6.87 -47.15
CA SER A 292 6.91 6.63 -48.56
C SER A 292 8.26 5.96 -48.87
N ASP A 293 8.26 5.14 -49.91
CA ASP A 293 9.38 4.32 -50.42
C ASP A 293 10.23 5.04 -51.48
N THR A 294 11.48 4.58 -51.70
CA THR A 294 11.90 3.96 -52.99
C THR A 294 13.34 3.41 -52.98
N LYS A 295 13.70 2.68 -54.05
CA LYS A 295 14.99 2.02 -54.39
C LYS A 295 15.48 2.60 -55.76
N PRO A 296 16.63 2.21 -56.39
CA PRO A 296 17.64 1.18 -56.04
C PRO A 296 19.15 1.57 -56.24
N ALA A 297 20.04 0.64 -55.83
CA ALA A 297 21.44 0.45 -56.33
C ALA A 297 22.45 1.60 -56.06
N VAL A 298 23.77 1.52 -56.31
CA VAL A 298 24.68 0.56 -57.00
C VAL A 298 25.92 0.26 -56.09
N ASP A 299 26.86 -0.54 -56.59
CA ASP A 299 28.18 -1.01 -56.09
C ASP A 299 29.13 0.09 -55.50
N SER A 300 30.35 -0.13 -54.99
CA SER A 300 31.31 -1.25 -55.15
C SER A 300 32.37 -1.38 -54.02
N GLU A 301 33.01 -2.56 -54.01
CA GLU A 301 34.43 -2.90 -53.72
C GLU A 301 35.27 -2.33 -52.54
N ILE A 302 35.79 -3.29 -51.74
CA ILE A 302 37.22 -3.62 -51.46
C ILE A 302 38.15 -2.56 -50.81
N VAL A 303 38.80 -2.95 -49.69
CA VAL A 303 40.28 -2.97 -49.44
C VAL A 303 40.55 -3.29 -47.94
N ARG A 304 41.24 -4.41 -47.72
CA ARG A 304 42.15 -4.70 -46.59
C ARG A 304 43.56 -4.77 -47.21
N PRO A 305 44.70 -4.48 -46.52
CA PRO A 305 45.17 -5.34 -45.42
C PRO A 305 46.18 -4.75 -44.38
N ALA A 306 46.58 -5.61 -43.42
CA ALA A 306 47.87 -5.68 -42.69
C ALA A 306 48.35 -4.51 -41.78
N GLY A 307 49.19 -4.74 -40.75
CA GLY A 307 49.53 -6.03 -40.10
C GLY A 307 50.82 -6.06 -39.25
N ALA A 308 50.72 -6.55 -37.99
CA ALA A 308 51.83 -7.01 -37.09
C ALA A 308 52.87 -5.91 -36.66
N ILE A 309 53.87 -6.11 -35.77
CA ILE A 309 54.55 -7.27 -35.12
C ILE A 309 54.76 -7.02 -33.58
N ALA A 310 55.13 -8.09 -32.85
CA ALA A 310 55.47 -8.25 -31.41
C ALA A 310 56.37 -7.15 -30.74
N SER A 311 56.45 -7.04 -29.39
CA SER A 311 57.20 -8.00 -28.54
C SER A 311 57.08 -7.78 -27.00
N ARG A 312 57.82 -8.60 -26.22
CA ARG A 312 57.90 -8.75 -24.74
C ARG A 312 59.36 -9.11 -24.38
N PRO A 313 59.81 -9.17 -23.10
CA PRO A 313 59.29 -8.62 -21.82
C PRO A 313 60.40 -7.87 -21.02
N ASN A 314 60.17 -7.55 -19.74
CA ASN A 314 61.25 -7.67 -18.73
C ASN A 314 60.74 -7.87 -17.27
N ARG A 315 61.64 -8.28 -16.35
CA ARG A 315 61.41 -8.53 -14.91
C ARG A 315 62.62 -8.06 -14.09
N ILE A 316 62.41 -7.56 -12.86
CA ILE A 316 63.44 -7.48 -11.80
C ILE A 316 62.82 -7.88 -10.45
N ASN A 317 63.59 -8.54 -9.57
CA ASN A 317 63.21 -9.06 -8.24
C ASN A 317 64.23 -8.63 -7.17
N ILE A 318 63.79 -8.01 -6.06
CA ILE A 318 64.50 -7.83 -4.77
C ILE A 318 63.40 -7.62 -3.69
N ALA A 319 63.47 -8.00 -2.40
CA ALA A 319 64.06 -9.15 -1.67
C ALA A 319 63.39 -9.19 -0.26
N VAL A 320 63.76 -10.12 0.63
CA VAL A 320 63.07 -10.40 1.92
C VAL A 320 64.02 -10.31 3.13
N PRO A 321 63.53 -9.92 4.32
CA PRO A 321 64.04 -10.41 5.61
C PRO A 321 62.99 -11.18 6.44
N LYS A 322 63.48 -11.99 7.39
CA LYS A 322 62.72 -12.85 8.34
C LYS A 322 63.29 -12.67 9.76
N ALA A 323 62.59 -13.20 10.78
CA ALA A 323 62.94 -13.40 12.22
C ALA A 323 62.18 -12.47 13.21
N SER A 324 61.95 -12.83 14.49
CA SER A 324 61.80 -14.15 15.16
C SER A 324 61.22 -13.99 16.60
N THR A 325 60.57 -15.05 17.13
CA THR A 325 60.44 -15.45 18.57
C THR A 325 60.38 -14.43 19.74
N ALA A 326 59.32 -14.50 20.57
CA ALA A 326 59.39 -14.40 22.05
C ALA A 326 58.09 -14.85 22.78
N ARG A 327 58.20 -15.46 23.98
CA ARG A 327 57.14 -15.82 24.96
C ARG A 327 57.80 -16.44 26.22
N PRO A 328 57.17 -16.54 27.43
CA PRO A 328 56.31 -15.63 28.19
C PRO A 328 57.15 -14.93 29.32
N PRO A 329 56.60 -14.56 30.52
CA PRO A 329 56.44 -15.55 31.61
C PRO A 329 55.09 -15.42 32.38
N VAL A 330 54.99 -16.09 33.54
CA VAL A 330 53.76 -16.32 34.34
C VAL A 330 53.87 -15.71 35.75
N ALA A 331 52.75 -15.28 36.34
CA ALA A 331 52.60 -15.08 37.79
C ALA A 331 51.24 -15.62 38.28
N ARG A 332 51.15 -16.11 39.53
CA ARG A 332 50.00 -16.86 40.06
C ARG A 332 49.93 -16.88 41.60
N THR A 333 48.96 -16.19 42.21
CA THR A 333 48.59 -16.18 43.66
C THR A 333 47.35 -15.27 43.83
N THR A 334 46.44 -15.35 44.82
CA THR A 334 46.10 -16.35 45.87
C THR A 334 44.65 -16.10 46.35
N ASN A 335 44.01 -17.13 46.92
CA ASN A 335 42.77 -17.07 47.74
C ASN A 335 43.18 -17.15 49.24
N PRO A 336 42.32 -17.09 50.29
CA PRO A 336 40.86 -16.81 50.38
C PRO A 336 40.44 -15.92 51.62
N LYS A 337 39.12 -15.87 51.91
CA LYS A 337 38.39 -15.58 53.21
C LYS A 337 37.38 -14.41 53.12
N ARG A 338 36.34 -14.26 53.99
CA ARG A 338 35.42 -15.20 54.69
C ARG A 338 34.34 -14.42 55.51
N ALA A 339 33.07 -14.41 55.09
CA ALA A 339 31.86 -14.12 55.89
C ALA A 339 30.64 -14.69 55.11
N ILE A 340 29.60 -15.36 55.65
CA ILE A 340 28.76 -15.15 56.86
C ILE A 340 27.91 -13.88 56.69
N ALA A 341 26.58 -13.92 56.49
CA ALA A 341 25.61 -15.03 56.40
C ALA A 341 24.50 -14.67 55.35
N SER A 342 23.35 -15.33 55.13
CA SER A 342 22.57 -16.33 55.88
C SER A 342 21.67 -17.19 54.94
N ARG A 343 20.84 -18.07 55.52
CA ARG A 343 19.54 -18.53 54.97
C ARG A 343 18.50 -18.49 56.10
N PRO A 344 17.19 -18.54 55.78
CA PRO A 344 16.47 -19.75 56.18
C PRO A 344 15.70 -20.42 55.02
N ASN A 345 15.64 -21.74 55.10
CA ASN A 345 14.88 -22.71 54.31
C ASN A 345 14.65 -23.91 55.25
N PRO A 346 13.70 -24.82 55.00
CA PRO A 346 12.31 -24.64 54.60
C PRO A 346 11.37 -25.39 55.59
N ILE A 347 10.06 -25.52 55.32
CA ILE A 347 9.22 -26.54 55.96
C ILE A 347 8.56 -27.43 54.88
N LYS A 348 8.58 -28.74 55.13
CA LYS A 348 7.87 -29.81 54.39
C LYS A 348 6.82 -30.42 55.32
N VAL A 349 5.82 -31.13 54.76
CA VAL A 349 5.10 -32.33 55.30
C VAL A 349 3.86 -32.56 54.40
N ALA A 350 3.43 -33.78 54.03
CA ALA A 350 3.94 -35.15 54.28
C ALA A 350 3.61 -36.11 53.11
N VAL A 351 4.10 -37.35 53.19
CA VAL A 351 3.66 -38.52 52.40
C VAL A 351 3.68 -39.77 53.31
N PRO A 352 2.62 -40.59 53.28
CA PRO A 352 2.73 -42.05 53.19
C PRO A 352 1.87 -42.59 52.02
N ARG A 353 2.22 -43.60 51.19
CA ARG A 353 2.85 -44.94 51.41
C ARG A 353 1.89 -45.89 52.14
N ALA A 354 1.57 -47.12 51.71
CA ALA A 354 2.22 -48.08 50.78
C ALA A 354 1.20 -48.64 49.73
N SER A 355 1.32 -49.80 49.03
CA SER A 355 2.19 -51.00 49.13
C SER A 355 2.32 -51.76 47.78
N ILE A 356 3.23 -52.75 47.69
CA ILE A 356 3.69 -53.47 46.48
C ILE A 356 3.67 -55.00 46.73
N PRO A 357 3.22 -55.85 45.79
CA PRO A 357 4.13 -56.81 45.09
C PRO A 357 3.96 -56.77 43.54
N ARG A 358 4.93 -56.97 42.61
CA ARG A 358 6.12 -57.87 42.46
C ARG A 358 5.80 -59.35 42.12
N PRO A 359 6.66 -60.11 41.39
CA PRO A 359 7.89 -59.75 40.63
C PRO A 359 8.17 -60.55 39.30
N SER A 360 9.36 -60.34 38.69
CA SER A 360 10.23 -61.36 38.02
C SER A 360 9.91 -61.87 36.58
N VAL A 361 10.85 -62.36 35.73
CA VAL A 361 12.35 -62.32 35.69
C VAL A 361 12.94 -62.60 34.27
N VAL A 362 13.87 -61.75 33.82
CA VAL A 362 15.18 -61.93 33.09
C VAL A 362 15.45 -63.08 32.06
N ARG A 363 16.06 -62.70 30.90
CA ARG A 363 16.93 -63.46 29.93
C ARG A 363 16.41 -64.71 29.17
N THR A 364 16.71 -64.78 27.86
CA THR A 364 17.81 -65.61 27.27
C THR A 364 17.97 -65.36 25.74
N THR A 365 18.86 -66.09 25.07
CA THR A 365 19.38 -65.85 23.69
C THR A 365 18.89 -66.87 22.63
N LYS A 366 19.20 -66.59 21.35
CA LYS A 366 19.20 -67.48 20.15
C LYS A 366 19.79 -68.90 20.43
N PRO A 367 19.60 -69.97 19.59
CA PRO A 367 19.42 -69.96 18.11
C PRO A 367 18.57 -71.10 17.44
N THR A 368 18.69 -71.23 16.09
CA THR A 368 18.46 -72.43 15.23
C THR A 368 17.02 -72.94 14.98
N ARG A 369 16.67 -73.65 13.87
CA ARG A 369 17.39 -74.08 12.63
C ARG A 369 16.42 -74.09 11.41
N ALA A 370 16.91 -74.39 10.19
CA ALA A 370 16.15 -74.37 8.93
C ALA A 370 16.15 -75.73 8.18
N ILE A 371 15.21 -75.88 7.22
CA ILE A 371 15.05 -76.86 6.10
C ILE A 371 13.98 -76.23 5.17
N ALA A 372 13.91 -76.35 3.83
CA ALA A 372 14.68 -77.09 2.82
C ALA A 372 15.18 -76.15 1.68
N SER A 373 15.67 -76.70 0.55
CA SER A 373 16.31 -75.91 -0.52
C SER A 373 16.12 -76.42 -1.96
N ARG A 374 15.92 -75.47 -2.90
CA ARG A 374 16.25 -75.55 -4.35
C ARG A 374 15.37 -76.53 -5.19
N PRO A 375 15.32 -76.43 -6.55
CA PRO A 375 16.39 -75.97 -7.48
C PRO A 375 16.03 -74.93 -8.57
N ASN A 376 17.11 -74.35 -9.12
CA ASN A 376 17.28 -73.91 -10.52
C ASN A 376 18.14 -75.00 -11.22
N PRO A 377 18.11 -75.21 -12.56
CA PRO A 377 18.18 -74.16 -13.58
C PRO A 377 17.45 -74.43 -14.92
N ILE A 378 17.58 -73.53 -15.91
CA ILE A 378 18.06 -73.79 -17.30
C ILE A 378 18.03 -72.47 -18.12
N LYS A 379 18.84 -72.37 -19.19
CA LYS A 379 18.88 -71.27 -20.18
C LYS A 379 18.06 -71.63 -21.43
N VAL A 380 17.60 -70.64 -22.21
CA VAL A 380 17.65 -70.53 -23.70
C VAL A 380 16.88 -69.28 -24.18
N ALA A 381 16.98 -68.92 -25.46
CA ALA A 381 16.59 -67.63 -26.04
C ALA A 381 15.24 -67.63 -26.82
N ALA A 382 14.92 -66.47 -27.43
CA ALA A 382 13.84 -66.18 -28.39
C ALA A 382 14.01 -66.98 -29.73
N PRO A 383 13.09 -66.96 -30.75
CA PRO A 383 12.12 -65.89 -31.11
C PRO A 383 10.76 -66.28 -31.81
N ARG A 384 10.00 -65.25 -32.27
CA ARG A 384 8.91 -65.25 -33.30
C ARG A 384 7.56 -65.94 -32.92
N ALA A 385 6.36 -65.57 -33.43
CA ALA A 385 5.92 -64.56 -34.44
C ALA A 385 4.43 -64.08 -34.28
N SER A 386 4.10 -62.95 -34.95
CA SER A 386 2.83 -62.54 -35.62
C SER A 386 1.41 -62.73 -35.02
N ILE A 387 0.69 -61.58 -34.83
CA ILE A 387 -0.64 -61.15 -35.41
C ILE A 387 -1.90 -62.06 -35.18
N PRO A 388 -3.18 -61.56 -35.00
CA PRO A 388 -3.74 -60.19 -35.07
C PRO A 388 -4.52 -59.71 -33.80
N ARG A 389 -5.22 -58.56 -33.90
CA ARG A 389 -6.26 -58.07 -32.96
C ARG A 389 -7.47 -57.49 -33.69
N LEU A 390 -8.69 -57.85 -33.29
CA LEU A 390 -10.02 -57.20 -33.51
C LEU A 390 -11.07 -57.99 -32.68
N PRO A 391 -12.35 -57.55 -32.50
CA PRO A 391 -12.98 -56.25 -32.76
C PRO A 391 -13.76 -55.65 -31.55
N VAL A 392 -14.28 -54.43 -31.68
CA VAL A 392 -15.45 -53.88 -30.95
C VAL A 392 -16.32 -53.08 -31.96
N PRO A 393 -17.67 -53.14 -31.95
CA PRO A 393 -18.49 -52.77 -33.11
C PRO A 393 -19.05 -51.33 -33.18
N LYS A 394 -19.80 -51.05 -34.26
CA LYS A 394 -20.17 -49.73 -34.84
C LYS A 394 -21.53 -49.18 -34.38
N LYS A 395 -21.74 -47.87 -34.61
CA LYS A 395 -22.94 -47.27 -35.23
C LYS A 395 -22.47 -46.25 -36.29
N THR A 396 -22.45 -46.59 -37.58
CA THR A 396 -23.50 -46.40 -38.63
C THR A 396 -23.50 -45.01 -39.28
N SER A 397 -23.68 -44.97 -40.61
CA SER A 397 -23.43 -43.83 -41.52
C SER A 397 -24.66 -43.50 -42.39
N ASN A 398 -24.61 -42.42 -43.20
CA ASN A 398 -24.69 -42.55 -44.67
C ASN A 398 -24.31 -41.28 -45.49
N SER A 399 -23.55 -41.55 -46.57
CA SER A 399 -23.37 -40.92 -47.90
C SER A 399 -24.50 -40.03 -48.50
N PHE A 400 -24.35 -39.19 -49.55
CA PHE A 400 -23.28 -38.68 -50.48
C PHE A 400 -23.95 -37.61 -51.44
N PRO A 401 -23.36 -37.03 -52.53
CA PRO A 401 -21.98 -36.57 -52.87
C PRO A 401 -21.88 -35.13 -53.51
N GLN A 402 -20.65 -34.78 -53.93
CA GLN A 402 -20.05 -33.58 -54.60
C GLN A 402 -20.69 -32.99 -55.90
N PRO A 403 -20.37 -31.73 -56.32
CA PRO A 403 -19.11 -31.40 -57.06
C PRO A 403 -18.37 -30.06 -56.71
N LYS A 404 -17.48 -29.58 -57.61
CA LYS A 404 -16.25 -28.73 -57.47
C LYS A 404 -16.20 -27.60 -58.57
N PRO A 405 -15.15 -26.76 -58.79
CA PRO A 405 -14.07 -26.13 -57.95
C PRO A 405 -13.75 -24.62 -58.30
N ARG A 406 -12.58 -24.10 -57.84
CA ARG A 406 -11.80 -22.89 -58.29
C ARG A 406 -12.32 -21.51 -57.78
N THR A 407 -11.52 -20.46 -57.49
CA THR A 407 -10.06 -20.11 -57.61
C THR A 407 -9.72 -18.94 -56.61
N THR A 408 -8.52 -18.44 -56.24
CA THR A 408 -7.06 -18.64 -56.52
C THR A 408 -6.22 -18.08 -55.32
N GLY A 409 -4.88 -18.28 -55.28
CA GLY A 409 -3.92 -17.32 -54.69
C GLY A 409 -3.15 -17.75 -53.42
N TYR A 410 -1.87 -17.35 -53.29
CA TYR A 410 -0.97 -17.71 -52.17
C TYR A 410 0.02 -16.57 -51.81
N THR A 411 0.14 -16.25 -50.51
CA THR A 411 1.28 -15.73 -49.70
C THR A 411 2.43 -14.90 -50.36
N PRO A 412 2.91 -13.82 -49.71
CA PRO A 412 3.90 -13.98 -48.62
C PRO A 412 3.66 -13.12 -47.36
N ARG A 413 4.48 -13.30 -46.31
CA ARG A 413 4.24 -12.87 -44.92
C ARG A 413 5.36 -11.99 -44.34
N PRO A 414 5.10 -10.74 -43.91
CA PRO A 414 6.03 -9.91 -43.13
C PRO A 414 6.19 -10.34 -41.65
N LYS A 415 7.14 -9.71 -40.95
CA LYS A 415 7.66 -10.14 -39.62
C LYS A 415 6.85 -9.60 -38.43
N PRO A 416 6.90 -10.27 -37.25
CA PRO A 416 6.27 -9.76 -36.02
C PRO A 416 6.99 -8.53 -35.46
N PHE A 417 6.24 -7.58 -34.91
CA PHE A 417 6.80 -6.38 -34.27
C PHE A 417 7.18 -6.66 -32.80
N THR A 418 8.37 -6.22 -32.40
CA THR A 418 8.92 -6.42 -31.04
C THR A 418 8.72 -5.18 -30.16
N PRO A 419 8.10 -5.29 -28.97
CA PRO A 419 8.18 -4.26 -27.95
C PRO A 419 9.47 -4.40 -27.12
N SER A 420 10.33 -3.39 -27.14
CA SER A 420 11.53 -3.31 -26.29
C SER A 420 11.24 -2.66 -24.93
N PRO A 421 12.04 -2.94 -23.87
CA PRO A 421 11.65 -2.69 -22.48
C PRO A 421 12.31 -1.46 -21.81
N ASN A 422 11.89 -1.22 -20.56
CA ASN A 422 12.50 -0.41 -19.50
C ASN A 422 12.30 1.12 -19.52
N ARG A 423 11.62 1.61 -18.47
CA ARG A 423 12.27 2.39 -17.39
C ARG A 423 11.46 2.23 -16.09
N PHE A 424 12.01 1.52 -15.10
CA PHE A 424 11.46 1.40 -13.75
C PHE A 424 12.36 2.16 -12.77
N ALA A 425 11.78 2.85 -11.79
CA ALA A 425 12.50 3.53 -10.73
C ALA A 425 11.78 3.35 -9.38
N GLN A 426 12.54 2.84 -8.40
CA GLN A 426 12.33 2.91 -6.95
C GLN A 426 10.90 2.73 -6.40
N VAL A 427 10.61 1.50 -5.96
CA VAL A 427 10.48 1.14 -4.54
C VAL A 427 10.67 -0.38 -4.43
N ASP A 428 10.57 -0.97 -3.24
CA ASP A 428 10.49 -2.42 -3.02
C ASP A 428 9.13 -3.02 -3.51
N ASP A 429 8.66 -2.57 -4.67
CA ASP A 429 7.38 -2.95 -5.25
C ASP A 429 7.32 -4.46 -5.57
N ALA A 430 6.57 -5.19 -4.75
CA ALA A 430 5.72 -6.23 -5.28
C ALA A 430 4.88 -5.61 -6.41
N PRO A 431 4.92 -6.11 -7.67
CA PRO A 431 4.25 -5.45 -8.77
C PRO A 431 2.75 -5.32 -8.48
N VAL A 432 2.31 -4.08 -8.27
CA VAL A 432 0.91 -3.70 -8.41
C VAL A 432 0.50 -4.19 -9.79
N ALA A 433 -0.37 -5.19 -9.83
CA ALA A 433 -0.61 -5.93 -11.07
C ALA A 433 -1.16 -4.95 -12.12
N PRO A 434 -0.62 -4.94 -13.36
CA PRO A 434 -0.98 -3.93 -14.37
C PRO A 434 -2.48 -3.90 -14.60
N ALA A 435 -2.93 -2.72 -15.05
CA ALA A 435 -4.12 -2.05 -14.55
C ALA A 435 -5.43 -2.86 -14.54
N GLY A 436 -6.34 -2.45 -13.65
CA GLY A 436 -7.75 -2.74 -13.77
C GLY A 436 -8.38 -2.04 -14.98
N LEU A 437 -9.61 -1.56 -14.81
CA LEU A 437 -10.43 -1.16 -15.95
C LEU A 437 -10.11 0.25 -16.47
N GLU A 438 -9.07 0.36 -17.30
CA GLU A 438 -8.77 1.59 -18.04
C GLU A 438 -9.86 1.90 -19.08
N VAL A 439 -10.67 2.90 -18.77
CA VAL A 439 -11.64 3.54 -19.67
C VAL A 439 -11.21 4.99 -19.86
N LYS A 440 -11.22 5.48 -21.10
CA LYS A 440 -11.04 6.90 -21.42
C LYS A 440 -12.38 7.48 -21.87
N PRO A 441 -12.72 8.74 -21.50
CA PRO A 441 -13.87 9.46 -22.06
C PRO A 441 -13.82 9.55 -23.59
N GLY A 442 -14.94 9.93 -24.21
CA GLY A 442 -15.08 10.10 -25.66
C GLY A 442 -15.79 8.94 -26.37
N THR A 443 -15.97 9.06 -27.68
CA THR A 443 -16.87 8.24 -28.50
C THR A 443 -16.41 6.81 -28.81
N GLU A 444 -15.12 6.50 -28.59
CA GLU A 444 -14.53 5.20 -28.99
C GLU A 444 -15.32 3.96 -28.53
N PRO A 445 -15.57 2.95 -29.37
CA PRO A 445 -16.31 1.74 -29.00
C PRO A 445 -15.71 0.99 -27.80
N LEU A 446 -16.58 0.41 -26.97
CA LEU A 446 -16.18 -0.43 -25.85
C LEU A 446 -16.19 -1.91 -26.25
N MET A 447 -15.10 -2.63 -25.98
CA MET A 447 -15.05 -4.08 -26.16
C MET A 447 -16.03 -4.76 -25.18
N ALA A 448 -16.63 -5.87 -25.58
CA ALA A 448 -17.57 -6.63 -24.73
C ALA A 448 -17.01 -6.93 -23.32
N LYS A 449 -15.71 -7.26 -23.22
CA LYS A 449 -15.03 -7.47 -21.92
C LYS A 449 -14.96 -6.21 -21.05
N GLN A 450 -14.78 -5.03 -21.66
CA GLN A 450 -14.84 -3.74 -20.94
C GLN A 450 -16.26 -3.47 -20.48
N VAL A 451 -17.28 -3.67 -21.34
CA VAL A 451 -18.70 -3.53 -20.98
C VAL A 451 -19.07 -4.40 -19.78
N THR A 452 -18.70 -5.68 -19.79
CA THR A 452 -18.96 -6.60 -18.66
C THR A 452 -18.28 -6.12 -17.37
N ALA A 453 -17.00 -5.74 -17.44
CA ALA A 453 -16.27 -5.25 -16.28
C ALA A 453 -16.82 -3.90 -15.76
N MET A 454 -17.24 -3.00 -16.66
CA MET A 454 -17.82 -1.70 -16.32
C MET A 454 -19.15 -1.90 -15.58
N ARG A 455 -20.01 -2.79 -16.08
CA ARG A 455 -21.27 -3.16 -15.43
C ARG A 455 -21.02 -3.74 -14.04
N GLN A 456 -20.15 -4.75 -13.95
CA GLN A 456 -19.84 -5.43 -12.70
C GLN A 456 -19.25 -4.47 -11.65
N GLU A 457 -18.52 -3.43 -12.08
CA GLU A 457 -18.04 -2.39 -11.16
C GLU A 457 -19.17 -1.62 -10.50
N LEU A 458 -20.17 -1.18 -11.28
CA LEU A 458 -21.32 -0.46 -10.76
C LEU A 458 -22.16 -1.36 -9.86
N GLU A 459 -22.50 -2.56 -10.32
CA GLU A 459 -23.25 -3.56 -9.55
C GLU A 459 -22.59 -3.85 -8.19
N ASN A 460 -21.26 -4.09 -8.19
CA ASN A 460 -20.53 -4.41 -6.97
C ASN A 460 -20.32 -3.18 -6.07
N LEU A 461 -20.16 -1.97 -6.63
CA LEU A 461 -19.99 -0.73 -5.84
C LEU A 461 -21.31 -0.29 -5.19
N ILE A 462 -22.42 -0.39 -5.92
CA ILE A 462 -23.77 -0.20 -5.36
C ILE A 462 -24.02 -1.22 -4.24
N GLY A 463 -23.70 -2.50 -4.47
CA GLY A 463 -23.86 -3.55 -3.46
C GLY A 463 -23.01 -3.35 -2.19
N ARG A 464 -21.76 -2.88 -2.31
CA ARG A 464 -20.93 -2.51 -1.15
C ARG A 464 -21.45 -1.29 -0.41
N PHE A 465 -21.96 -0.29 -1.13
CA PHE A 465 -22.60 0.88 -0.53
C PHE A 465 -23.84 0.46 0.28
N GLU A 466 -24.73 -0.36 -0.31
CA GLU A 466 -25.90 -0.93 0.39
C GLU A 466 -25.51 -1.79 1.60
N SER A 467 -24.48 -2.63 1.49
CA SER A 467 -23.91 -3.42 2.60
C SER A 467 -23.41 -2.52 3.75
N THR A 468 -22.72 -1.43 3.42
CA THR A 468 -22.18 -0.46 4.40
C THR A 468 -23.31 0.29 5.12
N VAL A 469 -24.31 0.78 4.36
CA VAL A 469 -25.48 1.49 4.90
C VAL A 469 -26.26 0.59 5.86
N LEU A 470 -26.55 -0.65 5.46
CA LEU A 470 -27.24 -1.64 6.30
C LEU A 470 -26.46 -1.94 7.59
N THR A 471 -25.14 -2.14 7.49
CA THR A 471 -24.27 -2.39 8.64
C THR A 471 -24.33 -1.22 9.64
N ALA A 472 -24.27 0.02 9.15
CA ALA A 472 -24.34 1.23 9.97
C ALA A 472 -25.72 1.42 10.63
N GLN A 473 -26.82 1.23 9.88
CA GLN A 473 -28.19 1.32 10.38
C GLN A 473 -28.44 0.29 11.50
N ALA A 474 -28.14 -0.98 11.27
CA ALA A 474 -28.33 -2.05 12.25
C ALA A 474 -27.52 -1.81 13.54
N ASN A 475 -26.27 -1.32 13.42
CA ASN A 475 -25.44 -0.96 14.56
C ASN A 475 -26.00 0.20 15.39
N ILE A 476 -26.67 1.17 14.76
CA ILE A 476 -27.31 2.31 15.44
C ILE A 476 -28.62 1.88 16.11
N SER A 477 -29.51 1.17 15.41
CA SER A 477 -30.77 0.65 15.97
C SER A 477 -30.53 -0.21 17.21
N ARG A 478 -29.44 -1.00 17.22
CA ARG A 478 -29.02 -1.79 18.38
C ARG A 478 -28.74 -0.94 19.63
N ARG A 479 -28.11 0.24 19.49
CA ARG A 479 -27.77 1.11 20.64
C ARG A 479 -29.03 1.63 21.33
N PHE A 480 -29.98 2.15 20.56
CA PHE A 480 -31.27 2.61 21.10
C PHE A 480 -32.07 1.48 21.75
N ALA A 481 -32.02 0.26 21.22
CA ALA A 481 -32.66 -0.90 21.85
C ALA A 481 -32.04 -1.33 23.19
N THR A 482 -30.78 -0.95 23.48
CA THR A 482 -30.13 -1.18 24.78
C THR A 482 -30.34 -0.06 25.79
N ASP A 483 -30.65 1.16 25.34
CA ASP A 483 -30.70 2.34 26.19
C ASP A 483 -32.13 2.63 26.68
N LYS A 484 -32.51 2.03 27.81
CA LYS A 484 -33.90 2.03 28.34
C LYS A 484 -34.45 3.42 28.75
N SER A 485 -33.69 4.49 28.55
CA SER A 485 -34.00 5.85 29.05
C SER A 485 -34.62 6.78 28.00
N GLN A 486 -34.86 6.34 26.76
CA GLN A 486 -35.47 7.18 25.71
C GLN A 486 -36.75 6.56 25.15
N THR A 487 -37.84 7.34 25.17
CA THR A 487 -39.14 6.97 24.58
C THR A 487 -39.06 7.00 23.06
N VAL A 488 -39.07 5.82 22.43
CA VAL A 488 -38.94 5.67 20.97
C VAL A 488 -40.23 6.05 20.25
N THR A 489 -40.31 7.29 19.75
CA THR A 489 -41.27 7.68 18.72
C THR A 489 -40.64 7.54 17.33
N SER A 490 -41.04 6.49 16.61
CA SER A 490 -40.57 6.05 15.29
C SER A 490 -39.16 5.40 15.25
N PHE A 491 -39.03 4.36 14.44
CA PHE A 491 -37.75 3.84 13.92
C PHE A 491 -37.37 4.59 12.63
N GLY A 492 -37.58 5.91 12.59
CA GLY A 492 -37.34 6.73 11.40
C GLY A 492 -35.89 6.69 10.95
N ALA A 493 -35.66 6.69 9.64
CA ALA A 493 -34.33 6.85 9.08
C ALA A 493 -33.77 8.22 9.50
N THR A 494 -32.51 8.28 9.93
CA THR A 494 -31.86 9.58 10.12
C THR A 494 -31.67 10.27 8.76
N PRO A 495 -31.60 11.61 8.69
CA PRO A 495 -31.42 12.32 7.42
C PRO A 495 -30.17 11.89 6.61
N GLU A 496 -29.11 11.42 7.29
CA GLU A 496 -27.92 10.82 6.68
C GLU A 496 -28.29 9.55 5.88
N PHE A 497 -29.11 8.67 6.45
CA PHE A 497 -29.56 7.44 5.78
C PHE A 497 -30.63 7.68 4.71
N GLU A 498 -31.50 8.67 4.86
CA GLU A 498 -32.39 9.10 3.77
C GLU A 498 -31.61 9.67 2.57
N SER A 499 -30.49 10.36 2.84
CA SER A 499 -29.55 10.77 1.79
C SER A 499 -28.90 9.54 1.12
N ALA A 500 -28.35 8.61 1.90
CA ALA A 500 -27.72 7.39 1.40
C ALA A 500 -28.65 6.53 0.53
N ASN A 501 -29.92 6.36 0.94
CA ASN A 501 -30.92 5.63 0.17
C ASN A 501 -31.24 6.31 -1.17
N ARG A 502 -31.27 7.66 -1.22
CA ARG A 502 -31.44 8.42 -2.48
C ARG A 502 -30.23 8.28 -3.41
N VAL A 503 -29.02 8.26 -2.86
CA VAL A 503 -27.77 8.00 -3.60
C VAL A 503 -27.80 6.61 -4.25
N VAL A 504 -28.24 5.57 -3.52
CA VAL A 504 -28.40 4.21 -4.08
C VAL A 504 -29.43 4.18 -5.21
N ALA A 505 -30.59 4.84 -5.05
CA ALA A 505 -31.62 4.89 -6.07
C ALA A 505 -31.12 5.58 -7.36
N GLN A 506 -30.46 6.74 -7.23
CA GLN A 506 -29.83 7.45 -8.34
C GLN A 506 -28.74 6.61 -9.03
N ALA A 507 -27.93 5.87 -8.26
CA ALA A 507 -26.90 5.01 -8.81
C ALA A 507 -27.46 3.81 -9.60
N LYS A 508 -28.61 3.24 -9.19
CA LYS A 508 -29.31 2.20 -9.94
C LYS A 508 -29.84 2.74 -11.28
N ILE A 509 -30.40 3.95 -11.31
CA ILE A 509 -30.82 4.65 -12.55
C ILE A 509 -29.60 4.93 -13.47
N GLY A 510 -28.44 5.26 -12.90
CA GLY A 510 -27.19 5.44 -13.65
C GLY A 510 -26.67 4.14 -14.28
N LEU A 511 -26.75 3.02 -13.56
CA LEU A 511 -26.46 1.67 -14.08
C LEU A 511 -27.43 1.26 -15.19
N GLU A 512 -28.74 1.46 -15.02
CA GLU A 512 -29.74 1.20 -16.06
C GLU A 512 -29.48 2.03 -17.32
N THR A 513 -29.17 3.32 -17.16
CA THR A 513 -28.85 4.21 -18.28
C THR A 513 -27.54 3.81 -18.96
N PHE A 514 -26.50 3.43 -18.22
CA PHE A 514 -25.29 2.83 -18.78
C PHE A 514 -25.61 1.60 -19.65
N VAL A 515 -26.42 0.66 -19.15
CA VAL A 515 -26.79 -0.55 -19.89
C VAL A 515 -27.59 -0.23 -21.16
N ARG A 516 -28.54 0.70 -21.08
CA ARG A 516 -29.30 1.22 -22.23
C ARG A 516 -28.38 1.86 -23.28
N SER A 517 -27.51 2.78 -22.89
CA SER A 517 -26.63 3.48 -23.83
C SER A 517 -25.60 2.56 -24.50
N ILE A 518 -25.24 1.43 -23.88
CA ILE A 518 -24.49 0.37 -24.56
C ILE A 518 -25.33 -0.33 -25.65
N ALA A 519 -26.60 -0.64 -25.38
CA ALA A 519 -27.49 -1.26 -26.37
C ALA A 519 -27.78 -0.31 -27.55
N GLU A 520 -27.88 0.99 -27.28
CA GLU A 520 -28.00 2.09 -28.26
C GLU A 520 -26.68 2.41 -29.00
N GLN A 521 -25.57 1.74 -28.64
CA GLN A 521 -24.21 2.00 -29.13
C GLN A 521 -23.69 3.43 -28.85
N ASN A 522 -24.33 4.17 -27.95
CA ASN A 522 -23.88 5.46 -27.46
C ASN A 522 -22.76 5.29 -26.41
N TYR A 523 -21.58 4.89 -26.87
CA TYR A 523 -20.43 4.62 -25.99
C TYR A 523 -19.96 5.85 -25.22
N SER A 524 -20.15 7.07 -25.76
CA SER A 524 -19.81 8.31 -25.05
C SER A 524 -20.66 8.49 -23.79
N GLU A 525 -21.98 8.35 -23.92
CA GLU A 525 -22.88 8.46 -22.78
C GLU A 525 -22.74 7.29 -21.81
N ALA A 526 -22.53 6.06 -22.32
CA ALA A 526 -22.25 4.91 -21.47
C ALA A 526 -21.01 5.15 -20.57
N LYS A 527 -19.91 5.66 -21.12
CA LYS A 527 -18.72 6.03 -20.33
C LYS A 527 -19.03 7.16 -19.34
N SER A 528 -19.76 8.18 -19.78
CA SER A 528 -20.19 9.32 -18.96
C SER A 528 -20.95 8.84 -17.72
N GLN A 529 -22.01 8.04 -17.90
CA GLN A 529 -22.82 7.46 -16.84
C GLN A 529 -22.02 6.55 -15.91
N TRP A 530 -21.09 5.75 -16.44
CA TRP A 530 -20.21 4.91 -15.62
C TRP A 530 -19.30 5.73 -14.71
N PHE A 531 -18.67 6.80 -15.23
CA PHE A 531 -17.87 7.72 -14.40
C PHE A 531 -18.73 8.47 -13.37
N GLN A 532 -19.90 8.99 -13.78
CA GLN A 532 -20.80 9.72 -12.89
C GLN A 532 -21.34 8.82 -11.76
N THR A 533 -21.76 7.59 -12.06
CA THR A 533 -22.30 6.64 -11.08
C THR A 533 -21.25 6.20 -10.05
N ARG A 534 -20.02 5.87 -10.50
CA ARG A 534 -18.91 5.55 -9.57
C ARG A 534 -18.60 6.72 -8.64
N ARG A 535 -18.54 7.92 -9.20
CA ARG A 535 -18.30 9.14 -8.45
C ARG A 535 -19.41 9.42 -7.44
N LEU A 536 -20.68 9.33 -7.84
CA LEU A 536 -21.83 9.55 -6.98
C LEU A 536 -21.78 8.67 -5.71
N LEU A 537 -21.40 7.40 -5.87
CA LEU A 537 -21.24 6.44 -4.77
C LEU A 537 -20.01 6.73 -3.90
N TRP A 538 -18.88 7.14 -4.47
CA TRP A 538 -17.67 7.48 -3.70
C TRP A 538 -17.77 8.83 -2.98
N ASP A 539 -18.24 9.89 -3.64
CA ASP A 539 -18.41 11.23 -3.05
C ASP A 539 -19.43 11.23 -1.89
N ASN A 540 -20.24 10.18 -1.73
CA ASN A 540 -21.24 10.00 -0.67
C ASN A 540 -21.06 8.71 0.17
N TYR A 541 -19.90 8.03 0.11
CA TYR A 541 -19.72 6.73 0.79
C TYR A 541 -19.87 6.87 2.32
N PRO A 542 -20.52 5.94 3.04
CA PRO A 542 -20.72 6.08 4.49
C PRO A 542 -19.41 6.00 5.29
N ILE A 543 -18.94 7.13 5.81
CA ILE A 543 -17.66 7.26 6.54
C ILE A 543 -17.79 7.80 7.98
N ASN A 544 -18.99 8.08 8.47
CA ASN A 544 -19.22 8.69 9.79
C ASN A 544 -19.68 7.71 10.89
N SER A 545 -20.02 6.47 10.52
CA SER A 545 -20.57 5.45 11.43
C SER A 545 -19.65 4.25 11.59
N LYS A 546 -19.65 3.63 12.77
CA LYS A 546 -18.86 2.41 13.02
C LYS A 546 -19.44 1.22 12.27
N ILE A 547 -18.63 0.67 11.36
CA ILE A 547 -18.96 -0.46 10.47
C ILE A 547 -18.03 -1.67 10.66
N SER A 548 -16.94 -1.52 11.42
CA SER A 548 -16.00 -2.62 11.68
C SER A 548 -16.64 -3.76 12.47
N GLN A 549 -16.12 -4.97 12.22
CA GLN A 549 -16.51 -6.21 12.90
C GLN A 549 -15.36 -6.69 13.81
N ALA A 550 -15.58 -7.78 14.56
CA ALA A 550 -14.52 -8.53 15.26
C ALA A 550 -13.58 -9.20 14.24
N GLU A 551 -12.64 -8.41 13.72
CA GLU A 551 -11.80 -8.69 12.56
C GLU A 551 -10.33 -8.34 12.85
N ILE A 552 -9.42 -8.94 12.10
CA ILE A 552 -8.00 -8.63 12.20
C ILE A 552 -7.75 -7.37 11.37
N ARG A 553 -7.36 -6.28 12.03
CA ARG A 553 -7.08 -4.98 11.40
C ARG A 553 -5.60 -4.72 11.56
N ALA A 554 -4.81 -5.07 10.53
CA ALA A 554 -3.36 -5.04 10.60
C ALA A 554 -2.76 -3.86 9.82
N ILE A 555 -1.67 -3.27 10.31
CA ILE A 555 -0.85 -2.28 9.57
C ILE A 555 0.61 -2.70 9.55
N TRP A 556 1.31 -2.40 8.47
CA TRP A 556 2.77 -2.53 8.38
C TRP A 556 3.42 -1.22 8.81
N LEU A 557 4.28 -1.27 9.82
CA LEU A 557 5.04 -0.12 10.31
C LEU A 557 6.50 -0.32 9.87
N ASP A 558 6.88 0.42 8.84
CA ASP A 558 8.10 0.30 8.07
C ASP A 558 9.30 1.00 8.70
N ARG A 559 10.52 0.65 8.28
CA ARG A 559 11.79 1.29 8.70
C ARG A 559 11.80 2.81 8.47
N GLY A 560 11.16 3.34 7.44
CA GLY A 560 11.09 4.80 7.22
C GLY A 560 10.38 5.48 8.39
N SER A 561 9.24 4.94 8.80
CA SER A 561 8.48 5.32 9.99
C SER A 561 9.24 5.05 11.30
N ILE A 562 9.91 3.90 11.45
CA ILE A 562 10.72 3.59 12.65
C ILE A 562 11.94 4.51 12.78
N VAL A 563 12.52 4.98 11.67
CA VAL A 563 13.68 5.91 11.67
C VAL A 563 13.24 7.37 11.85
N SER A 564 12.02 7.73 11.44
CA SER A 564 11.48 9.08 11.69
C SER A 564 11.02 9.25 13.14
N ALA A 565 10.57 8.18 13.79
CA ALA A 565 10.45 8.10 15.25
C ALA A 565 11.84 8.07 15.89
N LYS A 566 12.32 9.20 16.42
CA LYS A 566 13.67 9.32 17.00
C LYS A 566 13.74 8.86 18.46
N SER A 567 12.60 8.60 19.07
CA SER A 567 12.44 8.27 20.48
C SER A 567 11.21 7.40 20.73
N GLU A 568 11.11 6.84 21.95
CA GLU A 568 9.90 6.16 22.42
C GLU A 568 8.66 7.09 22.43
N GLN A 569 8.83 8.40 22.62
CA GLN A 569 7.70 9.35 22.60
C GLN A 569 7.23 9.65 21.18
N ASP A 570 8.13 9.81 20.21
CA ASP A 570 7.75 9.95 18.80
C ASP A 570 7.00 8.71 18.32
N LEU A 571 7.48 7.53 18.73
CA LEU A 571 6.85 6.25 18.45
C LEU A 571 5.48 6.11 19.16
N ALA A 572 5.35 6.59 20.39
CA ALA A 572 4.09 6.60 21.12
C ALA A 572 3.00 7.36 20.34
N ASN A 573 3.34 8.54 19.80
CA ASN A 573 2.42 9.33 18.98
C ASN A 573 1.92 8.55 17.75
N MET A 574 2.79 7.77 17.09
CA MET A 574 2.39 6.89 15.97
C MET A 574 1.47 5.77 16.45
N PHE A 575 1.80 5.12 17.57
CA PHE A 575 0.98 4.06 18.15
C PHE A 575 -0.40 4.57 18.62
N ASP A 576 -0.51 5.82 19.05
CA ASP A 576 -1.78 6.47 19.36
C ASP A 576 -2.65 6.71 18.10
N GLN A 577 -2.06 7.13 16.97
CA GLN A 577 -2.77 7.24 15.69
C GLN A 577 -3.25 5.87 15.18
N ILE A 578 -2.39 4.84 15.28
CA ILE A 578 -2.72 3.46 14.90
C ILE A 578 -3.90 2.93 15.74
N ALA A 579 -3.87 3.14 17.06
CA ALA A 579 -4.96 2.74 17.95
C ALA A 579 -6.24 3.55 17.71
N ALA A 580 -6.15 4.85 17.46
CA ALA A 580 -7.29 5.71 17.12
C ALA A 580 -7.97 5.28 15.82
N ALA A 581 -7.21 4.87 14.80
CA ALA A 581 -7.72 4.26 13.57
C ALA A 581 -8.33 2.85 13.75
N GLY A 582 -8.35 2.32 14.98
CA GLY A 582 -8.96 1.04 15.32
C GLY A 582 -8.15 -0.19 14.91
N ILE A 583 -6.92 -0.02 14.44
CA ILE A 583 -5.98 -1.13 14.15
C ILE A 583 -5.72 -1.92 15.43
N ASN A 584 -5.58 -3.25 15.32
CA ASN A 584 -5.35 -4.14 16.46
C ASN A 584 -4.10 -5.03 16.33
N THR A 585 -3.45 -5.05 15.16
CA THR A 585 -2.21 -5.81 14.91
C THR A 585 -1.18 -4.92 14.17
N VAL A 586 0.08 -4.90 14.60
CA VAL A 586 1.17 -4.16 13.95
C VAL A 586 2.25 -5.13 13.47
N PHE A 587 2.54 -5.11 12.16
CA PHE A 587 3.72 -5.76 11.57
C PHE A 587 4.89 -4.77 11.60
N PHE A 588 5.74 -4.86 12.61
CA PHE A 588 6.78 -3.87 12.90
C PHE A 588 8.14 -4.28 12.30
N GLU A 589 8.73 -3.49 11.39
CA GLU A 589 9.94 -3.89 10.64
C GLU A 589 11.16 -4.06 11.57
N THR A 590 11.44 -5.32 11.91
CA THR A 590 12.38 -5.69 12.98
C THR A 590 13.74 -6.12 12.44
N ILE A 591 13.76 -6.74 11.26
CA ILE A 591 14.96 -7.12 10.51
C ILE A 591 14.78 -6.70 9.06
N ASN A 592 15.66 -5.82 8.56
CA ASN A 592 15.63 -5.31 7.19
C ASN A 592 17.05 -5.22 6.62
N ALA A 593 17.24 -5.52 5.32
CA ALA A 593 18.53 -5.38 4.62
C ALA A 593 19.76 -5.96 5.36
N GLY A 594 19.57 -7.02 6.16
CA GLY A 594 20.62 -7.68 6.95
C GLY A 594 20.90 -7.08 8.33
N TYR A 595 20.24 -5.99 8.71
CA TYR A 595 20.38 -5.33 10.01
C TYR A 595 19.17 -5.62 10.91
N THR A 596 19.39 -5.64 12.23
CA THR A 596 18.31 -5.57 13.23
C THR A 596 18.03 -4.11 13.59
N ILE A 597 16.79 -3.74 13.88
CA ILE A 597 16.51 -2.41 14.46
C ILE A 597 16.86 -2.34 15.96
N TYR A 598 16.97 -3.49 16.63
CA TYR A 598 17.30 -3.62 18.06
C TYR A 598 18.77 -4.06 18.27
N PRO A 599 19.36 -3.86 19.46
CA PRO A 599 20.72 -4.31 19.79
C PRO A 599 20.79 -5.84 20.00
N SER A 600 20.97 -6.57 18.90
CA SER A 600 21.12 -8.03 18.87
C SER A 600 22.51 -8.51 19.31
N LYS A 601 22.59 -9.71 19.90
CA LYS A 601 23.86 -10.45 20.15
C LYS A 601 24.19 -11.45 19.05
N ILE A 602 23.30 -11.63 18.08
CA ILE A 602 23.39 -12.60 16.99
C ILE A 602 23.70 -11.91 15.65
N ALA A 603 23.03 -10.80 15.34
CA ALA A 603 23.24 -10.04 14.11
C ALA A 603 24.56 -9.23 14.16
N PRO A 604 25.35 -9.15 13.07
CA PRO A 604 26.65 -8.46 13.11
C PRO A 604 26.58 -6.95 13.35
N LYS A 605 25.44 -6.29 13.05
CA LYS A 605 25.20 -4.85 13.24
C LYS A 605 23.72 -4.54 13.47
N GLN A 606 23.43 -3.66 14.42
CA GLN A 606 22.18 -2.89 14.46
C GLN A 606 22.14 -1.91 13.27
N ASN A 607 20.94 -1.60 12.75
CA ASN A 607 20.73 -0.62 11.69
C ASN A 607 21.23 0.75 12.19
N PRO A 608 22.17 1.42 11.48
CA PRO A 608 22.82 2.63 11.99
C PRO A 608 21.86 3.82 12.14
N LEU A 609 20.69 3.78 11.49
CA LEU A 609 19.68 4.84 11.53
C LEU A 609 18.85 4.88 12.83
N VAL A 610 18.93 3.84 13.66
CA VAL A 610 18.24 3.74 14.98
C VAL A 610 19.24 3.55 16.13
N ARG A 611 20.50 3.95 15.93
CA ARG A 611 21.58 3.75 16.90
C ARG A 611 21.32 4.50 18.20
N GLY A 612 21.53 3.83 19.33
CA GLY A 612 21.48 4.42 20.68
C GLY A 612 20.24 4.06 21.49
N TRP A 613 19.24 3.42 20.89
CA TRP A 613 18.04 2.94 21.58
C TRP A 613 17.56 1.58 21.03
N ASP A 614 16.45 1.08 21.56
CA ASP A 614 15.82 -0.19 21.17
C ASP A 614 14.35 0.05 20.76
N PRO A 615 14.08 0.26 19.46
CA PRO A 615 12.72 0.50 18.98
C PRO A 615 11.79 -0.70 19.15
N LEU A 616 12.29 -1.94 19.18
CA LEU A 616 11.45 -3.13 19.37
C LEU A 616 10.92 -3.19 20.81
N LYS A 617 11.78 -2.89 21.79
CA LYS A 617 11.39 -2.82 23.20
C LYS A 617 10.32 -1.75 23.43
N ALA A 618 10.52 -0.56 22.84
CA ALA A 618 9.55 0.53 22.88
C ALA A 618 8.22 0.12 22.20
N ALA A 619 8.28 -0.39 20.97
CA ALA A 619 7.08 -0.75 20.20
C ALA A 619 6.22 -1.83 20.87
N VAL A 620 6.83 -2.88 21.46
CA VAL A 620 6.09 -3.93 22.19
C VAL A 620 5.33 -3.36 23.38
N LYS A 621 6.00 -2.51 24.19
CA LYS A 621 5.36 -1.79 25.30
C LYS A 621 4.17 -0.95 24.79
N LEU A 622 4.41 -0.10 23.79
CA LEU A 622 3.42 0.85 23.28
C LEU A 622 2.21 0.18 22.63
N ALA A 623 2.40 -0.99 22.00
CA ALA A 623 1.32 -1.84 21.49
C ALA A 623 0.43 -2.36 22.63
N HIS A 624 1.06 -2.99 23.64
CA HIS A 624 0.35 -3.64 24.75
C HIS A 624 -0.39 -2.62 25.63
N GLU A 625 0.18 -1.45 25.88
CA GLU A 625 -0.49 -0.32 26.57
C GLU A 625 -1.78 0.14 25.88
N ARG A 626 -1.93 -0.13 24.58
CA ARG A 626 -3.07 0.26 23.75
C ARG A 626 -3.98 -0.92 23.39
N GLY A 627 -3.71 -2.11 23.93
CA GLY A 627 -4.48 -3.33 23.64
C GLY A 627 -4.28 -3.86 22.20
N MET A 628 -3.18 -3.49 21.55
CA MET A 628 -2.79 -3.97 20.22
C MET A 628 -1.69 -5.02 20.34
N GLU A 629 -1.63 -5.91 19.36
CA GLU A 629 -0.56 -6.92 19.26
C GLU A 629 0.56 -6.49 18.31
N LEU A 630 1.80 -6.82 18.66
CA LEU A 630 2.97 -6.55 17.83
C LEU A 630 3.59 -7.85 17.31
N HIS A 631 3.59 -7.99 15.99
CA HIS A 631 4.31 -9.03 15.27
C HIS A 631 5.62 -8.46 14.72
N ALA A 632 6.75 -9.07 15.07
CA ALA A 632 8.04 -8.67 14.51
C ALA A 632 8.11 -9.09 13.03
N TRP A 633 8.12 -8.12 12.12
CA TRP A 633 8.32 -8.34 10.69
C TRP A 633 9.82 -8.53 10.40
N VAL A 634 10.15 -9.66 9.79
CA VAL A 634 11.53 -10.07 9.55
C VAL A 634 11.75 -10.43 8.08
N TRP A 635 12.74 -9.79 7.45
CA TRP A 635 13.26 -10.23 6.15
C TRP A 635 14.03 -11.53 6.36
N VAL A 636 13.49 -12.65 5.87
CA VAL A 636 14.05 -13.98 6.12
C VAL A 636 15.29 -14.26 5.27
N PHE A 637 15.15 -14.24 3.93
CA PHE A 637 16.28 -14.54 3.04
C PHE A 637 16.88 -13.33 2.33
N ALA A 638 16.26 -12.14 2.38
CA ALA A 638 16.87 -10.92 1.86
C ALA A 638 17.72 -10.22 2.93
N ALA A 639 19.01 -9.98 2.65
CA ALA A 639 20.01 -9.56 3.64
C ALA A 639 20.95 -8.41 3.21
N GLY A 640 20.66 -7.77 2.08
CA GLY A 640 21.32 -6.54 1.63
C GLY A 640 20.45 -5.81 0.61
N ASN A 641 20.58 -4.48 0.46
CA ASN A 641 19.80 -3.65 -0.46
C ASN A 641 20.58 -2.40 -0.87
N THR A 642 20.79 -2.17 -2.16
CA THR A 642 21.46 -0.96 -2.70
C THR A 642 20.79 0.34 -2.25
N LEU A 643 19.46 0.37 -2.15
CA LEU A 643 18.72 1.56 -1.69
C LEU A 643 19.00 1.85 -0.21
N HIS A 644 19.14 0.81 0.62
CA HIS A 644 19.54 0.99 2.02
C HIS A 644 20.99 1.48 2.12
N ASN A 645 21.91 0.94 1.31
CA ASN A 645 23.30 1.40 1.27
C ASN A 645 23.39 2.91 1.01
N SER A 646 22.64 3.44 0.04
CA SER A 646 22.56 4.89 -0.22
C SER A 646 22.05 5.69 0.98
N LEU A 647 21.03 5.20 1.70
CA LEU A 647 20.49 5.87 2.91
C LEU A 647 21.48 5.90 4.08
N VAL A 648 22.52 5.06 4.08
CA VAL A 648 23.53 4.98 5.15
C VAL A 648 24.95 5.33 4.66
N ASN A 649 25.06 5.99 3.50
CA ASN A 649 26.32 6.40 2.86
C ASN A 649 27.34 5.26 2.67
N LEU A 650 26.87 4.04 2.38
CA LEU A 650 27.70 2.89 2.04
C LEU A 650 27.77 2.69 0.51
N PRO A 651 28.87 2.09 -0.01
CA PRO A 651 28.99 1.76 -1.43
C PRO A 651 27.82 0.90 -1.92
N ALA A 652 27.32 1.18 -3.13
CA ALA A 652 26.17 0.46 -3.69
C ALA A 652 26.39 -1.06 -3.74
N ASN A 653 27.63 -1.50 -3.99
CA ASN A 653 28.03 -2.91 -4.01
C ASN A 653 28.30 -3.55 -2.64
N TYR A 654 28.03 -2.86 -1.51
CA TYR A 654 28.11 -3.46 -0.18
C TYR A 654 26.99 -4.49 0.02
N PRO A 655 27.30 -5.77 0.31
CA PRO A 655 26.29 -6.84 0.25
C PRO A 655 25.42 -6.96 1.52
N GLY A 656 25.45 -5.96 2.40
CA GLY A 656 24.87 -6.03 3.75
C GLY A 656 25.81 -6.68 4.77
N PRO A 657 25.58 -6.48 6.08
CA PRO A 657 26.53 -6.85 7.13
C PRO A 657 26.66 -8.36 7.32
N VAL A 658 25.59 -9.13 7.10
CA VAL A 658 25.59 -10.59 7.22
C VAL A 658 26.47 -11.23 6.14
N VAL A 659 26.31 -10.82 4.88
CA VAL A 659 27.08 -11.37 3.76
C VAL A 659 28.51 -10.82 3.72
N ALA A 660 28.74 -9.59 4.20
CA ALA A 660 30.10 -9.07 4.39
C ALA A 660 30.88 -9.87 5.46
N ALA A 661 30.22 -10.34 6.52
CA ALA A 661 30.82 -11.22 7.52
C ALA A 661 30.96 -12.68 7.02
N HIS A 662 30.03 -13.15 6.18
CA HIS A 662 29.97 -14.52 5.70
C HIS A 662 29.68 -14.59 4.18
N PRO A 663 30.67 -14.34 3.30
CA PRO A 663 30.45 -14.32 1.85
C PRO A 663 29.93 -15.64 1.27
N ASP A 664 30.34 -16.76 1.86
CA ASP A 664 29.92 -18.14 1.53
C ASP A 664 28.41 -18.42 1.82
N TRP A 665 27.70 -17.47 2.45
CA TRP A 665 26.25 -17.55 2.71
C TRP A 665 25.40 -16.94 1.60
N ALA A 666 26.00 -16.20 0.67
CA ALA A 666 25.28 -15.55 -0.41
C ALA A 666 24.61 -16.53 -1.37
N MET A 667 23.39 -16.18 -1.80
CA MET A 667 22.77 -16.72 -2.99
C MET A 667 23.33 -16.03 -4.23
N PHE A 668 23.57 -16.80 -5.28
CA PHE A 668 23.99 -16.31 -6.60
C PHE A 668 22.97 -16.71 -7.68
N ASP A 669 22.99 -15.98 -8.79
CA ASP A 669 22.36 -16.38 -10.05
C ASP A 669 23.26 -17.30 -10.89
N ASN A 670 22.76 -17.74 -12.05
CA ASN A 670 23.49 -18.63 -12.94
C ASN A 670 24.66 -17.96 -13.71
N GLN A 671 24.90 -16.65 -13.51
CA GLN A 671 26.08 -15.93 -13.99
C GLN A 671 27.04 -15.57 -12.84
N GLY A 672 26.76 -15.98 -11.60
CA GLY A 672 27.58 -15.66 -10.43
C GLY A 672 27.38 -14.24 -9.87
N ARG A 673 26.30 -13.54 -10.24
CA ARG A 673 25.95 -12.24 -9.64
C ARG A 673 25.26 -12.46 -8.29
N MET A 674 25.66 -11.66 -7.30
CA MET A 674 25.14 -11.69 -5.92
C MET A 674 23.93 -10.76 -5.71
N PHE A 675 23.92 -9.62 -6.41
CA PHE A 675 22.83 -8.65 -6.38
C PHE A 675 21.80 -9.05 -7.43
N ALA A 676 20.52 -9.15 -7.03
CA ALA A 676 19.42 -9.55 -7.88
C ALA A 676 18.81 -8.35 -8.65
N PRO A 677 19.11 -8.16 -9.95
CA PRO A 677 18.39 -7.18 -10.76
C PRO A 677 16.89 -7.56 -10.92
N PRO A 678 15.99 -6.58 -11.07
CA PRO A 678 16.22 -5.12 -10.96
C PRO A 678 16.33 -4.62 -9.51
N THR A 679 16.03 -5.46 -8.52
CA THR A 679 15.77 -5.05 -7.13
C THR A 679 16.97 -4.53 -6.33
N GLY A 680 18.20 -4.76 -6.78
CA GLY A 680 19.41 -4.36 -6.05
C GLY A 680 19.60 -5.05 -4.69
N LYS A 681 18.88 -6.16 -4.44
CA LYS A 681 18.98 -6.90 -3.17
C LYS A 681 19.95 -8.06 -3.23
N VAL A 682 20.58 -8.35 -2.10
CA VAL A 682 21.35 -9.59 -1.86
C VAL A 682 20.51 -10.55 -1.03
N PHE A 683 20.56 -11.83 -1.38
CA PHE A 683 19.86 -12.90 -0.67
C PHE A 683 20.84 -13.90 -0.04
N LEU A 684 20.43 -14.54 1.04
CA LEU A 684 21.12 -15.68 1.68
C LEU A 684 20.64 -16.99 1.03
N ASP A 685 21.50 -18.00 0.92
CA ASP A 685 21.14 -19.33 0.39
C ASP A 685 20.29 -20.15 1.40
N PRO A 686 19.00 -20.44 1.12
CA PRO A 686 18.13 -21.21 2.01
C PRO A 686 18.56 -22.66 2.24
N ALA A 687 19.43 -23.20 1.38
CA ALA A 687 20.04 -24.52 1.56
C ALA A 687 21.24 -24.51 2.52
N ASN A 688 21.84 -23.34 2.81
CA ASN A 688 23.01 -23.26 3.67
C ASN A 688 22.62 -23.49 5.15
N PRO A 689 23.15 -24.54 5.82
CA PRO A 689 22.76 -24.86 7.19
C PRO A 689 23.14 -23.75 8.19
N GLU A 690 24.20 -22.99 7.92
CA GLU A 690 24.64 -21.89 8.78
C GLU A 690 23.75 -20.67 8.66
N VAL A 691 23.26 -20.35 7.45
CA VAL A 691 22.18 -19.35 7.24
C VAL A 691 20.94 -19.73 8.03
N ARG A 692 20.50 -21.00 7.92
CA ARG A 692 19.33 -21.50 8.64
C ARG A 692 19.53 -21.43 10.16
N ARG A 693 20.73 -21.74 10.65
CA ARG A 693 21.10 -21.66 12.08
C ARG A 693 21.11 -20.21 12.57
N TYR A 694 21.70 -19.30 11.82
CA TYR A 694 21.74 -17.85 12.11
C TYR A 694 20.33 -17.26 12.21
N LEU A 695 19.51 -17.42 11.17
CA LEU A 695 18.14 -16.88 11.13
C LEU A 695 17.28 -17.45 12.26
N MET A 696 17.39 -18.76 12.54
CA MET A 696 16.67 -19.39 13.65
C MET A 696 17.09 -18.83 15.01
N ASN A 697 18.38 -18.70 15.26
CA ASN A 697 18.90 -18.12 16.51
C ASN A 697 18.44 -16.66 16.69
N LEU A 698 18.36 -15.90 15.59
CA LEU A 698 17.92 -14.51 15.59
C LEU A 698 16.41 -14.37 15.85
N PHE A 699 15.58 -15.28 15.31
CA PHE A 699 14.15 -15.31 15.62
C PHE A 699 13.88 -15.83 17.05
N GLU A 700 14.70 -16.76 17.54
CA GLU A 700 14.67 -17.19 18.94
C GLU A 700 15.14 -16.10 19.91
N GLU A 701 16.09 -15.24 19.52
CA GLU A 701 16.49 -14.05 20.28
C GLU A 701 15.31 -13.08 20.42
N ILE A 702 14.63 -12.74 19.30
CA ILE A 702 13.41 -11.92 19.30
C ILE A 702 12.35 -12.53 20.23
N ALA A 703 11.99 -13.80 20.00
CA ALA A 703 10.89 -14.45 20.72
C ALA A 703 11.16 -14.67 22.22
N SER A 704 12.44 -14.71 22.64
CA SER A 704 12.83 -14.94 24.05
C SER A 704 13.10 -13.64 24.82
N ASN A 705 13.62 -12.60 24.17
CA ASN A 705 13.99 -11.33 24.83
C ASN A 705 12.86 -10.30 24.80
N TYR A 706 11.92 -10.41 23.85
CA TYR A 706 10.84 -9.44 23.64
C TYR A 706 9.47 -10.14 23.75
N GLN A 707 8.50 -9.49 24.38
CA GLN A 707 7.13 -9.98 24.47
C GLN A 707 6.34 -9.77 23.18
N VAL A 708 6.96 -9.96 22.01
CA VAL A 708 6.28 -9.95 20.72
C VAL A 708 5.18 -11.00 20.69
N ASP A 709 4.09 -10.71 20.00
CA ASP A 709 2.90 -11.56 19.95
C ASP A 709 2.95 -12.60 18.81
N GLY A 710 3.72 -12.27 17.77
CA GLY A 710 4.01 -13.12 16.63
C GLY A 710 5.28 -12.74 15.87
N ILE A 711 5.60 -13.53 14.85
CA ILE A 711 6.67 -13.27 13.87
C ILE A 711 6.03 -13.24 12.48
N GLN A 712 6.25 -12.16 11.74
CA GLN A 712 5.79 -11.96 10.36
C GLN A 712 6.95 -12.23 9.40
N LEU A 713 6.91 -13.39 8.74
CA LEU A 713 7.94 -13.88 7.83
C LEU A 713 7.77 -13.22 6.45
N ASP A 714 8.65 -12.27 6.13
CA ASP A 714 8.73 -11.63 4.81
C ASP A 714 10.04 -12.01 4.10
N TYR A 715 10.10 -11.84 2.78
CA TYR A 715 11.19 -12.37 1.94
C TYR A 715 11.47 -13.87 2.19
N ILE A 716 10.43 -14.62 2.61
CA ILE A 716 10.40 -16.08 2.79
C ILE A 716 10.25 -16.77 1.42
N ARG A 717 11.24 -16.56 0.56
CA ARG A 717 11.25 -16.87 -0.88
C ARG A 717 12.64 -16.74 -1.49
N TYR A 718 12.78 -17.21 -2.72
CA TYR A 718 13.90 -16.85 -3.60
C TYR A 718 13.63 -15.48 -4.29
N PRO A 719 14.64 -14.86 -4.93
CA PRO A 719 14.44 -13.77 -5.89
C PRO A 719 13.49 -14.18 -7.02
N PHE A 720 12.95 -13.21 -7.75
CA PHE A 720 12.13 -13.49 -8.94
C PHE A 720 12.94 -14.22 -10.00
N GLN A 721 12.50 -15.42 -10.39
CA GLN A 721 13.04 -16.14 -11.54
C GLN A 721 12.42 -15.61 -12.83
N ASP A 722 13.26 -15.30 -13.82
CA ASP A 722 12.85 -15.14 -15.21
C ASP A 722 13.86 -15.88 -16.12
N PRO A 723 13.58 -17.14 -16.49
CA PRO A 723 14.43 -17.88 -17.41
C PRO A 723 14.56 -17.26 -18.80
N ASN A 724 13.59 -16.46 -19.26
CA ASN A 724 13.65 -15.81 -20.57
C ASN A 724 14.64 -14.64 -20.58
N ALA A 725 14.69 -13.88 -19.48
CA ALA A 725 15.72 -12.88 -19.22
C ALA A 725 17.06 -13.48 -18.73
N ASN A 726 17.18 -14.82 -18.68
CA ASN A 726 18.30 -15.57 -18.11
C ASN A 726 18.62 -15.17 -16.65
N LEU A 727 17.59 -14.83 -15.85
CA LEU A 727 17.69 -14.46 -14.45
C LEU A 727 17.20 -15.62 -13.57
N THR A 728 18.07 -16.58 -13.26
CA THR A 728 17.70 -17.72 -12.40
C THR A 728 18.64 -17.83 -11.19
N TYR A 729 18.08 -18.07 -10.00
CA TYR A 729 18.78 -17.91 -8.72
C TYR A 729 18.76 -19.18 -7.87
N GLY A 730 19.66 -19.23 -6.90
CA GLY A 730 19.85 -20.37 -6.00
C GLY A 730 21.14 -21.13 -6.24
N TYR A 731 22.06 -20.60 -7.05
CA TYR A 731 23.34 -21.23 -7.38
C TYR A 731 24.41 -21.00 -6.28
N GLY A 732 23.95 -20.85 -5.04
CA GLY A 732 24.78 -20.82 -3.85
C GLY A 732 25.54 -22.12 -3.65
N LYS A 733 26.69 -22.01 -2.97
CA LYS A 733 27.64 -23.11 -2.75
C LYS A 733 26.99 -24.33 -2.11
N ALA A 734 26.16 -24.11 -1.08
CA ALA A 734 25.46 -25.18 -0.37
C ALA A 734 24.35 -25.81 -1.23
N ALA A 735 23.52 -24.99 -1.88
CA ALA A 735 22.46 -25.47 -2.78
C ALA A 735 22.99 -26.33 -3.94
N ARG A 736 24.07 -25.88 -4.63
CA ARG A 736 24.71 -26.65 -5.72
C ARG A 736 25.24 -27.99 -5.23
N GLN A 737 26.00 -28.00 -4.14
CA GLN A 737 26.58 -29.23 -3.57
C GLN A 737 25.51 -30.24 -3.13
N GLN A 738 24.41 -29.78 -2.51
CA GLN A 738 23.30 -30.65 -2.09
C GLN A 738 22.51 -31.19 -3.29
N PHE A 739 22.27 -30.39 -4.32
CA PHE A 739 21.59 -30.86 -5.53
C PHE A 739 22.45 -31.86 -6.30
N GLN A 740 23.75 -31.58 -6.46
CA GLN A 740 24.69 -32.52 -7.09
C GLN A 740 24.79 -33.83 -6.31
N LYS A 741 24.87 -33.78 -4.97
CA LYS A 741 24.87 -34.98 -4.12
C LYS A 741 23.58 -35.81 -4.22
N SER A 742 22.43 -35.19 -4.53
CA SER A 742 21.14 -35.88 -4.63
C SER A 742 20.73 -36.29 -6.05
N THR A 743 21.41 -35.80 -7.09
CA THR A 743 21.04 -36.04 -8.51
C THR A 743 22.20 -36.47 -9.42
N GLY A 744 23.45 -36.33 -8.97
CA GLY A 744 24.66 -36.46 -9.79
C GLY A 744 25.02 -35.20 -10.60
N VAL A 745 24.16 -34.19 -10.66
CA VAL A 745 24.28 -33.04 -11.58
C VAL A 745 24.48 -31.73 -10.82
N ASP A 746 25.53 -30.97 -11.15
CA ASP A 746 25.64 -29.56 -10.72
C ASP A 746 24.61 -28.74 -11.52
N PRO A 747 23.71 -27.97 -10.88
CA PRO A 747 22.62 -27.33 -11.60
C PRO A 747 23.09 -26.21 -12.54
N LEU A 748 24.35 -25.73 -12.48
CA LEU A 748 24.88 -24.85 -13.53
C LEU A 748 24.98 -25.53 -14.91
N LEU A 749 25.14 -26.85 -14.96
CA LEU A 749 25.16 -27.63 -16.22
C LEU A 749 23.79 -27.66 -16.93
N MET A 750 22.72 -27.25 -16.25
CA MET A 750 21.38 -27.16 -16.81
C MET A 750 21.11 -25.80 -17.48
N VAL A 751 22.04 -24.85 -17.35
CA VAL A 751 21.93 -23.44 -17.79
C VAL A 751 23.22 -22.93 -18.47
N SER A 752 24.15 -23.83 -18.79
CA SER A 752 25.32 -23.57 -19.63
C SER A 752 24.94 -23.46 -21.11
N ALA A 753 25.76 -22.77 -21.91
CA ALA A 753 25.49 -22.59 -23.34
C ALA A 753 25.54 -23.89 -24.17
N ASP A 754 26.36 -24.88 -23.76
CA ASP A 754 26.41 -26.18 -24.42
C ASP A 754 25.37 -27.15 -23.84
N LEU A 755 24.13 -26.99 -24.29
CA LEU A 755 23.06 -27.98 -24.12
C LEU A 755 22.80 -28.78 -25.42
N SER A 756 23.71 -28.67 -26.40
CA SER A 756 23.53 -29.16 -27.77
C SER A 756 23.24 -30.66 -27.87
N ASN A 757 23.80 -31.44 -26.94
CA ASN A 757 23.69 -32.90 -26.88
C ASN A 757 22.76 -33.40 -25.74
N VAL A 758 22.04 -32.51 -25.05
CA VAL A 758 21.22 -32.89 -23.87
C VAL A 758 19.78 -33.20 -24.27
N ASN A 759 19.29 -34.40 -23.92
CA ASN A 759 17.90 -34.78 -24.14
C ASN A 759 16.94 -33.80 -23.43
N SER A 760 16.10 -33.11 -24.22
CA SER A 760 15.21 -32.07 -23.70
C SER A 760 14.23 -32.55 -22.62
N GLN A 761 13.84 -33.84 -22.62
CA GLN A 761 12.99 -34.42 -21.58
C GLN A 761 13.75 -34.63 -20.27
N GLN A 762 15.03 -35.01 -20.35
CA GLN A 762 15.90 -35.15 -19.19
C GLN A 762 16.21 -33.77 -18.57
N LEU A 763 16.46 -32.76 -19.40
CA LEU A 763 16.64 -31.38 -18.94
C LEU A 763 15.38 -30.83 -18.24
N ARG A 764 14.18 -31.04 -18.81
CA ARG A 764 12.90 -30.69 -18.17
C ARG A 764 12.74 -31.38 -16.81
N SER A 765 13.05 -32.67 -16.70
CA SER A 765 12.96 -33.41 -15.43
C SER A 765 13.95 -32.90 -14.39
N LEU A 766 15.17 -32.55 -14.79
CA LEU A 766 16.16 -31.93 -13.88
C LEU A 766 15.72 -30.53 -13.43
N TRP A 767 15.13 -29.73 -14.32
CA TRP A 767 14.60 -28.39 -13.97
C TRP A 767 13.43 -28.46 -12.97
N GLN A 768 12.55 -29.44 -13.12
CA GLN A 768 11.51 -29.74 -12.14
C GLN A 768 12.12 -30.11 -10.78
N LYS A 769 13.05 -31.07 -10.74
CA LYS A 769 13.76 -31.47 -9.51
C LYS A 769 14.50 -30.31 -8.83
N TRP A 770 15.08 -29.39 -9.59
CA TRP A 770 15.77 -28.20 -9.07
C TRP A 770 14.80 -27.18 -8.47
N THR A 771 13.64 -26.98 -9.11
CA THR A 771 12.57 -26.10 -8.61
C THR A 771 11.90 -26.68 -7.37
N GLU A 772 11.64 -27.98 -7.34
CA GLU A 772 11.23 -28.69 -6.12
C GLU A 772 12.28 -28.61 -5.00
N PHE A 773 13.58 -28.81 -5.31
CA PHE A 773 14.65 -28.76 -4.32
C PHE A 773 14.68 -27.40 -3.61
N ARG A 774 14.69 -26.31 -4.37
CA ARG A 774 14.65 -24.94 -3.84
C ARG A 774 13.37 -24.67 -3.04
N THR A 775 12.21 -25.13 -3.52
CA THR A 775 10.93 -25.03 -2.79
C THR A 775 10.98 -25.78 -1.44
N ARG A 776 11.54 -27.00 -1.42
CA ARG A 776 11.74 -27.79 -0.18
C ARG A 776 12.64 -27.08 0.84
N GLN A 777 13.58 -26.22 0.42
CA GLN A 777 14.38 -25.43 1.36
C GLN A 777 13.53 -24.39 2.09
N VAL A 778 12.61 -23.70 1.39
CA VAL A 778 11.68 -22.74 1.99
C VAL A 778 10.66 -23.47 2.88
N ASP A 779 9.98 -24.50 2.36
CA ASP A 779 8.96 -25.27 3.08
C ASP A 779 9.46 -25.85 4.41
N SER A 780 10.64 -26.47 4.39
CA SER A 780 11.25 -27.03 5.59
C SER A 780 11.73 -25.96 6.56
N PHE A 781 12.09 -24.76 6.08
CA PHE A 781 12.47 -23.65 6.96
C PHE A 781 11.26 -23.07 7.67
N VAL A 782 10.15 -22.82 6.97
CA VAL A 782 8.89 -22.34 7.58
C VAL A 782 8.41 -23.31 8.67
N SER A 783 8.41 -24.62 8.39
CA SER A 783 8.04 -25.63 9.39
C SER A 783 9.04 -25.73 10.56
N SER A 784 10.35 -25.55 10.30
CA SER A 784 11.38 -25.48 11.36
C SER A 784 11.20 -24.26 12.27
N VAL A 785 10.88 -23.10 11.71
CA VAL A 785 10.64 -21.86 12.47
C VAL A 785 9.39 -22.01 13.31
N SER A 786 8.31 -22.49 12.70
CA SER A 786 7.03 -22.76 13.37
C SER A 786 7.18 -23.67 14.58
N SER A 787 7.81 -24.84 14.39
CA SER A 787 7.98 -25.83 15.44
C SER A 787 8.92 -25.36 16.56
N ARG A 788 10.09 -24.79 16.24
CA ARG A 788 11.04 -24.32 17.27
C ARG A 788 10.52 -23.14 18.07
N LEU A 789 9.92 -22.13 17.43
CA LEU A 789 9.41 -20.96 18.14
C LEU A 789 8.20 -21.31 18.99
N ARG A 790 7.26 -22.13 18.50
CA ARG A 790 6.11 -22.57 19.31
C ARG A 790 6.51 -23.52 20.44
N ALA A 791 7.57 -24.31 20.30
CA ALA A 791 8.12 -25.10 21.41
C ALA A 791 8.69 -24.24 22.55
N LYS A 792 9.10 -22.98 22.27
CA LYS A 792 9.49 -21.99 23.29
C LYS A 792 8.30 -21.16 23.81
N ARG A 793 7.41 -20.73 22.91
CA ARG A 793 6.22 -19.93 23.22
C ARG A 793 5.01 -20.48 22.43
N PRO A 794 4.20 -21.40 23.00
CA PRO A 794 3.11 -22.07 22.27
C PRO A 794 2.03 -21.14 21.70
N GLY A 795 1.86 -19.96 22.31
CA GLY A 795 0.96 -18.90 21.85
C GLY A 795 1.56 -17.92 20.84
N LEU A 796 2.82 -18.07 20.40
CA LEU A 796 3.43 -17.17 19.42
C LEU A 796 2.80 -17.41 18.03
N ILE A 797 2.24 -16.35 17.45
CA ILE A 797 1.59 -16.41 16.13
C ILE A 797 2.66 -16.40 15.03
N ILE A 798 2.55 -17.30 14.06
CA ILE A 798 3.45 -17.32 12.90
C ILE A 798 2.67 -16.88 11.68
N SER A 799 3.07 -15.76 11.08
CA SER A 799 2.41 -15.20 9.89
C SER A 799 3.41 -15.05 8.74
N ALA A 800 2.95 -15.03 7.48
CA ALA A 800 3.83 -14.98 6.31
C ALA A 800 3.33 -14.07 5.20
N ALA A 801 4.25 -13.28 4.65
CA ALA A 801 4.06 -12.43 3.47
C ALA A 801 4.21 -13.25 2.18
N VAL A 802 3.21 -13.21 1.32
CA VAL A 802 3.20 -14.03 0.09
C VAL A 802 2.71 -13.25 -1.13
N PHE A 803 3.14 -13.70 -2.32
CA PHE A 803 2.54 -13.22 -3.57
C PHE A 803 1.18 -13.89 -3.83
N PRO A 804 0.22 -13.19 -4.48
CA PRO A 804 -1.11 -13.72 -4.79
C PRO A 804 -1.19 -14.51 -6.11
N PHE A 805 -0.08 -14.76 -6.81
CA PHE A 805 -0.11 -15.47 -8.11
C PHE A 805 -0.57 -16.94 -7.97
N PRO A 806 -1.05 -17.59 -9.05
CA PRO A 806 -1.37 -19.00 -9.06
C PRO A 806 -0.21 -19.89 -8.57
N LYS A 807 -0.54 -21.02 -7.96
CA LYS A 807 0.43 -21.92 -7.31
C LYS A 807 1.66 -22.22 -8.16
N GLN A 808 1.44 -22.68 -9.39
CA GLN A 808 2.51 -23.02 -10.33
C GLN A 808 3.47 -21.83 -10.54
N GLU A 809 2.93 -20.66 -10.90
CA GLU A 809 3.70 -19.44 -11.13
C GLU A 809 4.54 -19.05 -9.91
N ARG A 810 4.00 -19.14 -8.69
CA ARG A 810 4.78 -18.85 -7.47
C ARG A 810 5.85 -19.91 -7.20
N THR A 811 5.57 -21.19 -7.43
CA THR A 811 6.58 -22.25 -7.26
C THR A 811 7.71 -22.16 -8.29
N GLU A 812 7.43 -21.66 -9.50
CA GLU A 812 8.42 -21.46 -10.57
C GLU A 812 9.19 -20.14 -10.41
N LYS A 813 8.51 -19.02 -10.10
CA LYS A 813 9.12 -17.67 -10.02
C LYS A 813 9.71 -17.31 -8.66
N LEU A 814 9.27 -17.94 -7.56
CA LEU A 814 9.58 -17.48 -6.19
C LEU A 814 9.89 -18.61 -5.20
N GLN A 815 9.56 -19.85 -5.56
CA GLN A 815 9.66 -21.04 -4.69
C GLN A 815 8.86 -20.92 -3.38
N GLN A 816 7.75 -20.17 -3.40
CA GLN A 816 6.76 -20.17 -2.31
C GLN A 816 5.69 -21.24 -2.56
N ASN A 817 5.38 -22.07 -1.57
CA ASN A 817 4.36 -23.13 -1.62
C ASN A 817 3.44 -23.03 -0.38
N TRP A 818 2.87 -21.85 -0.16
CA TRP A 818 2.18 -21.51 1.08
C TRP A 818 0.95 -22.37 1.37
N GLU A 819 0.34 -23.00 0.37
CA GLU A 819 -0.74 -23.96 0.56
C GLU A 819 -0.30 -25.11 1.47
N SER A 820 0.94 -25.61 1.28
CA SER A 820 1.48 -26.67 2.13
C SER A 820 1.87 -26.19 3.52
N TRP A 821 2.22 -24.89 3.68
CA TRP A 821 2.48 -24.31 5.00
C TRP A 821 1.17 -24.14 5.79
N ALA A 822 0.10 -23.72 5.09
CA ALA A 822 -1.23 -23.52 5.63
C ALA A 822 -1.92 -24.85 5.99
N GLN A 823 -1.86 -25.84 5.11
CA GLN A 823 -2.43 -27.19 5.32
C GLN A 823 -1.73 -27.95 6.46
N ARG A 824 -0.41 -27.80 6.62
CA ARG A 824 0.32 -28.35 7.79
C ARG A 824 0.10 -27.55 9.07
N GLY A 825 -0.48 -26.35 8.98
CA GLY A 825 -0.62 -25.43 10.11
C GLY A 825 0.70 -24.83 10.60
N ASP A 826 1.76 -24.84 9.78
CA ASP A 826 3.04 -24.20 10.08
C ASP A 826 2.83 -22.70 10.33
N ILE A 827 1.93 -22.07 9.57
CA ILE A 827 1.48 -20.69 9.77
C ILE A 827 0.09 -20.66 10.44
N ASP A 828 -0.25 -19.48 10.97
CA ASP A 828 -1.54 -19.14 11.56
C ASP A 828 -2.27 -18.10 10.69
N LEU A 829 -1.53 -17.12 10.12
CA LEU A 829 -2.05 -16.07 9.25
C LEU A 829 -1.29 -16.05 7.90
N LEU A 830 -2.01 -16.04 6.80
CA LEU A 830 -1.50 -15.82 5.44
C LEU A 830 -1.75 -14.37 5.04
N VAL A 831 -0.70 -13.63 4.66
CA VAL A 831 -0.78 -12.21 4.31
C VAL A 831 -0.39 -12.00 2.84
N PRO A 832 -1.31 -12.22 1.88
CA PRO A 832 -1.02 -12.06 0.47
C PRO A 832 -0.99 -10.58 0.06
N MET A 833 0.02 -10.20 -0.73
CA MET A 833 0.20 -8.85 -1.29
C MET A 833 -0.77 -8.61 -2.47
N THR A 834 -2.06 -8.52 -2.16
CA THR A 834 -3.16 -8.27 -3.11
C THR A 834 -3.24 -6.80 -3.53
N TYR A 835 -2.11 -6.19 -3.89
CA TYR A 835 -2.01 -4.75 -4.12
C TYR A 835 -2.62 -4.32 -5.47
N ALA A 836 -3.60 -3.42 -5.40
CA ALA A 836 -4.35 -2.89 -6.54
C ALA A 836 -4.76 -1.43 -6.31
N LEU A 837 -4.86 -0.64 -7.38
CA LEU A 837 -5.31 0.77 -7.34
C LEU A 837 -6.84 0.93 -7.46
N ASP A 838 -7.57 -0.18 -7.70
CA ASP A 838 -9.02 -0.22 -7.83
C ASP A 838 -9.61 -1.46 -7.15
N THR A 839 -10.85 -1.36 -6.69
CA THR A 839 -11.52 -2.38 -5.87
C THR A 839 -11.82 -3.65 -6.66
N ASN A 840 -12.14 -3.53 -7.96
CA ASN A 840 -12.39 -4.68 -8.83
C ASN A 840 -11.14 -5.53 -9.01
N ARG A 841 -9.97 -4.89 -9.21
CA ARG A 841 -8.70 -5.60 -9.34
C ARG A 841 -8.28 -6.27 -8.03
N LEU A 842 -8.55 -5.64 -6.88
CA LEU A 842 -8.41 -6.28 -5.56
C LEU A 842 -9.28 -7.55 -5.47
N GLN A 843 -10.54 -7.51 -5.91
CA GLN A 843 -11.44 -8.67 -5.92
C GLN A 843 -10.93 -9.81 -6.81
N GLN A 844 -10.42 -9.49 -8.00
CA GLN A 844 -9.89 -10.46 -8.97
C GLN A 844 -8.68 -11.23 -8.44
N ILE A 845 -7.76 -10.55 -7.74
CA ILE A 845 -6.54 -11.18 -7.20
C ILE A 845 -6.73 -11.79 -5.81
N THR A 846 -7.77 -11.39 -5.08
CA THR A 846 -8.11 -11.95 -3.76
C THR A 846 -8.96 -13.22 -3.88
N SER A 847 -10.03 -13.20 -4.69
CA SER A 847 -11.01 -14.30 -4.75
C SER A 847 -10.41 -15.70 -4.99
N PRO A 848 -9.40 -15.90 -5.87
CA PRO A 848 -8.78 -17.21 -6.08
C PRO A 848 -8.05 -17.79 -4.86
N LEU A 849 -7.68 -16.94 -3.89
CA LEU A 849 -6.97 -17.32 -2.66
C LEU A 849 -7.91 -17.85 -1.57
N LEU A 850 -9.22 -17.55 -1.67
CA LEU A 850 -10.23 -17.83 -0.64
C LEU A 850 -10.75 -19.28 -0.65
N ASN A 851 -10.08 -20.18 -1.37
CA ASN A 851 -10.41 -21.60 -1.40
C ASN A 851 -9.97 -22.27 -0.08
N ALA A 852 -10.96 -22.65 0.74
CA ALA A 852 -10.75 -23.32 2.03
C ALA A 852 -9.86 -24.57 1.94
N ALA A 853 -9.90 -25.33 0.82
CA ALA A 853 -9.07 -26.52 0.63
C ALA A 853 -7.56 -26.22 0.56
N SER A 854 -7.17 -25.00 0.16
CA SER A 854 -5.78 -24.52 0.16
C SER A 854 -5.33 -23.86 1.47
N LEU A 855 -6.27 -23.39 2.31
CA LEU A 855 -5.98 -22.69 3.56
C LEU A 855 -6.05 -23.62 4.79
N GLY A 856 -6.91 -24.63 4.76
CA GLY A 856 -7.10 -25.61 5.84
C GLY A 856 -7.66 -24.98 7.12
N SER A 857 -6.77 -24.53 8.01
CA SER A 857 -7.09 -23.82 9.27
C SER A 857 -6.12 -22.66 9.51
N THR A 858 -5.80 -21.95 8.43
CA THR A 858 -4.99 -20.73 8.41
C THR A 858 -5.88 -19.57 8.02
N LEU A 859 -5.83 -18.47 8.78
CA LEU A 859 -6.62 -17.27 8.49
C LEU A 859 -5.97 -16.47 7.36
N ILE A 860 -6.75 -15.70 6.60
CA ILE A 860 -6.25 -14.90 5.47
C ILE A 860 -6.48 -13.40 5.66
N LEU A 861 -5.43 -12.62 5.37
CA LEU A 861 -5.36 -11.17 5.54
C LEU A 861 -4.90 -10.48 4.25
N PRO A 862 -5.80 -10.26 3.28
CA PRO A 862 -5.43 -9.61 2.02
C PRO A 862 -4.85 -8.21 2.26
N GLY A 863 -3.72 -7.94 1.61
CA GLY A 863 -2.98 -6.69 1.69
C GLY A 863 -3.55 -5.62 0.75
N ILE A 864 -3.79 -4.44 1.28
CA ILE A 864 -4.10 -3.19 0.58
C ILE A 864 -2.85 -2.31 0.60
N ARG A 865 -2.45 -1.75 -0.55
CA ARG A 865 -1.32 -0.80 -0.63
C ARG A 865 -1.84 0.63 -0.67
N LEU A 866 -1.57 1.41 0.38
CA LEU A 866 -2.03 2.80 0.50
C LEU A 866 -1.27 3.76 -0.45
N LEU A 867 -0.01 3.46 -0.80
CA LEU A 867 0.77 4.28 -1.73
C LEU A 867 0.06 4.45 -3.08
N ASN A 868 -0.22 5.70 -3.45
CA ASN A 868 -0.97 6.14 -4.64
C ASN A 868 -2.44 5.66 -4.71
N LEU A 869 -3.02 5.14 -3.63
CA LEU A 869 -4.42 4.76 -3.54
C LEU A 869 -5.25 5.92 -2.96
N PRO A 870 -6.33 6.38 -3.60
CA PRO A 870 -7.19 7.42 -3.02
C PRO A 870 -7.91 6.90 -1.76
N ASP A 871 -7.99 7.73 -0.70
CA ASP A 871 -8.59 7.38 0.60
C ASP A 871 -9.93 6.64 0.48
N ILE A 872 -10.83 7.13 -0.38
CA ILE A 872 -12.18 6.56 -0.58
C ILE A 872 -12.16 5.18 -1.25
N VAL A 873 -11.15 4.91 -2.08
CA VAL A 873 -10.92 3.58 -2.68
C VAL A 873 -10.28 2.64 -1.66
N ALA A 874 -9.48 3.14 -0.72
CA ALA A 874 -9.00 2.34 0.42
C ALA A 874 -10.17 1.91 1.33
N VAL A 875 -11.14 2.81 1.60
CA VAL A 875 -12.39 2.47 2.31
C VAL A 875 -13.18 1.40 1.56
N ASP A 876 -13.37 1.58 0.25
CA ASP A 876 -14.14 0.66 -0.60
C ASP A 876 -13.45 -0.71 -0.76
N GLN A 877 -12.11 -0.76 -0.78
CA GLN A 877 -11.33 -1.99 -0.73
C GLN A 877 -11.44 -2.71 0.63
N ILE A 878 -11.42 -1.98 1.76
CA ILE A 878 -11.65 -2.58 3.09
C ILE A 878 -13.06 -3.17 3.17
N GLN A 879 -14.08 -2.46 2.67
CA GLN A 879 -15.44 -2.96 2.64
C GLN A 879 -15.57 -4.21 1.78
N LEU A 880 -14.93 -4.25 0.61
CA LEU A 880 -14.87 -5.46 -0.21
C LEU A 880 -14.29 -6.66 0.57
N LEU A 881 -13.27 -6.45 1.38
CA LEU A 881 -12.67 -7.54 2.18
C LEU A 881 -13.59 -8.02 3.31
N ARG A 882 -14.40 -7.13 3.91
CA ARG A 882 -15.49 -7.49 4.87
C ARG A 882 -16.65 -8.24 4.23
N ASP A 883 -16.86 -8.00 2.94
CA ASP A 883 -17.93 -8.59 2.13
C ASP A 883 -17.49 -9.87 1.40
N LEU A 884 -16.19 -10.18 1.41
CA LEU A 884 -15.59 -11.47 1.03
C LEU A 884 -15.37 -12.37 2.27
N PRO A 885 -15.19 -13.70 2.11
CA PRO A 885 -14.94 -14.62 3.22
C PRO A 885 -13.50 -14.52 3.74
N THR A 886 -13.16 -13.37 4.34
CA THR A 886 -11.83 -13.08 4.92
C THR A 886 -11.92 -12.86 6.43
N ASP A 887 -10.81 -13.09 7.13
CA ASP A 887 -10.74 -12.96 8.60
C ASP A 887 -10.37 -11.52 9.04
N GLY A 888 -9.94 -10.70 8.08
CA GLY A 888 -9.48 -9.34 8.25
C GLY A 888 -8.64 -8.89 7.05
N TYR A 889 -7.91 -7.79 7.21
CA TYR A 889 -7.11 -7.16 6.15
C TYR A 889 -5.80 -6.58 6.69
N SER A 890 -4.91 -6.21 5.79
CA SER A 890 -3.61 -5.62 6.14
C SER A 890 -3.28 -4.39 5.29
N LEU A 891 -2.85 -3.30 5.92
CA LEU A 891 -2.56 -2.03 5.26
C LEU A 891 -1.04 -1.79 5.13
N PHE A 892 -0.54 -1.72 3.90
CA PHE A 892 0.87 -1.43 3.60
C PHE A 892 1.00 0.00 3.04
N ALA A 893 1.66 0.95 3.70
CA ALA A 893 2.27 0.91 5.03
C ALA A 893 1.96 2.22 5.78
N TYR A 894 2.32 2.30 7.06
CA TYR A 894 2.04 3.45 7.93
C TYR A 894 2.50 4.80 7.34
N GLU A 895 3.65 4.86 6.67
CA GLU A 895 4.14 6.07 5.98
C GLU A 895 3.15 6.68 4.96
N ASN A 896 2.15 5.89 4.51
CA ASN A 896 1.11 6.27 3.54
C ASN A 896 -0.29 6.44 4.16
N LEU A 897 -0.44 6.40 5.49
CA LEU A 897 -1.71 6.66 6.17
C LEU A 897 -1.96 8.18 6.24
N SER A 898 -2.86 8.69 5.40
CA SER A 898 -3.19 10.13 5.37
C SER A 898 -4.00 10.55 6.62
N ASP A 899 -3.91 11.83 7.03
CA ASP A 899 -4.70 12.38 8.14
C ASP A 899 -6.21 12.22 7.90
N SER A 900 -6.62 12.33 6.64
CA SER A 900 -7.99 12.10 6.15
C SER A 900 -8.40 10.64 6.36
N LEU A 901 -7.59 9.67 5.90
CA LEU A 901 -7.88 8.25 6.05
C LEU A 901 -7.83 7.79 7.53
N HIS A 902 -6.90 8.32 8.32
CA HIS A 902 -6.89 8.16 9.79
C HIS A 902 -8.18 8.70 10.43
N THR A 903 -8.66 9.87 10.00
CA THR A 903 -9.93 10.47 10.46
C THR A 903 -11.15 9.64 10.07
N ILE A 904 -11.15 9.04 8.87
CA ILE A 904 -12.21 8.11 8.44
C ILE A 904 -12.16 6.81 9.27
N PHE A 905 -10.97 6.25 9.49
CA PHE A 905 -10.80 5.01 10.26
C PHE A 905 -11.15 5.16 11.74
N SER A 906 -10.91 6.32 12.35
CA SER A 906 -11.32 6.55 13.75
C SER A 906 -12.84 6.60 13.94
N ARG A 907 -13.59 7.04 12.93
CA ARG A 907 -15.07 6.98 12.90
C ARG A 907 -15.61 5.60 12.56
N THR A 908 -15.03 4.95 11.55
CA THR A 908 -15.55 3.69 10.98
C THR A 908 -15.10 2.43 11.72
N GLN A 909 -13.97 2.48 12.43
CA GLN A 909 -13.30 1.30 13.01
C GLN A 909 -12.83 1.52 14.46
N GLY A 910 -12.41 2.75 14.78
CA GLY A 910 -12.02 3.18 16.12
C GLY A 910 -13.10 2.97 17.18
N SER A 911 -12.75 3.21 18.45
CA SER A 911 -13.71 3.13 19.54
C SER A 911 -13.95 4.50 20.16
N ILE A 912 -15.17 5.01 19.96
CA ILE A 912 -15.64 6.29 20.55
C ILE A 912 -15.67 6.20 22.09
N THR A 913 -15.76 4.98 22.66
CA THR A 913 -15.67 4.72 24.10
C THR A 913 -14.62 3.64 24.41
N ARG A 914 -13.84 3.80 25.48
CA ARG A 914 -12.81 2.84 25.94
C ARG A 914 -13.38 1.60 26.66
N THR A 915 -14.61 1.19 26.35
CA THR A 915 -15.37 0.17 27.07
C THR A 915 -15.19 -1.22 26.45
N SER A 916 -14.16 -1.94 26.93
CA SER A 916 -13.66 -3.25 26.45
C SER A 916 -12.99 -3.22 25.06
N PRO A 917 -11.82 -3.86 24.90
CA PRO A 917 -11.29 -4.18 23.58
C PRO A 917 -12.18 -5.20 22.85
N GLU A 918 -12.10 -5.20 21.52
CA GLU A 918 -12.79 -6.14 20.63
C GLU A 918 -11.93 -7.40 20.44
N PRO A 919 -12.48 -8.62 20.50
CA PRO A 919 -11.69 -9.85 20.47
C PRO A 919 -10.94 -10.03 19.14
N ILE A 920 -9.61 -10.10 19.22
CA ILE A 920 -8.76 -10.37 18.06
C ILE A 920 -8.99 -11.83 17.60
N PRO A 921 -9.42 -12.08 16.34
CA PRO A 921 -9.93 -13.39 15.93
C PRO A 921 -8.98 -14.58 16.09
N TYR A 922 -7.65 -14.37 16.00
CA TYR A 922 -6.68 -15.46 16.21
C TYR A 922 -6.36 -15.73 17.70
N ARG A 923 -6.80 -14.87 18.63
CA ARG A 923 -6.74 -15.13 20.08
C ARG A 923 -8.04 -15.72 20.61
N GLU A 924 -9.16 -15.15 20.19
CA GLU A 924 -10.48 -15.43 20.73
C GLU A 924 -11.51 -15.79 19.62
N PRO A 925 -11.20 -16.79 18.75
CA PRO A 925 -11.99 -17.07 17.55
C PRO A 925 -13.46 -17.35 17.87
N PHE A 926 -13.74 -18.04 18.96
CA PHE A 926 -15.11 -18.35 19.37
C PHE A 926 -15.93 -17.11 19.77
N LYS A 927 -15.30 -16.12 20.43
CA LYS A 927 -15.94 -14.83 20.72
C LYS A 927 -16.13 -14.01 19.44
N ALA A 928 -15.13 -13.96 18.57
CA ALA A 928 -15.23 -13.28 17.28
C ALA A 928 -16.36 -13.87 16.41
N VAL A 929 -16.50 -15.20 16.37
CA VAL A 929 -17.61 -15.90 15.70
C VAL A 929 -18.97 -15.53 16.29
N ALA A 930 -19.13 -15.55 17.61
CA ALA A 930 -20.39 -15.18 18.26
C ALA A 930 -20.78 -13.72 17.98
N ILE A 931 -19.82 -12.79 18.03
CA ILE A 931 -20.04 -11.36 17.73
C ILE A 931 -20.39 -11.14 16.25
N ARG A 932 -19.65 -11.77 15.31
CA ARG A 932 -19.95 -11.66 13.88
C ARG A 932 -21.29 -12.30 13.50
N TYR A 933 -21.68 -13.41 14.12
CA TYR A 933 -23.02 -13.96 13.91
C TYR A 933 -24.10 -13.02 14.47
N ALA A 934 -23.91 -12.47 15.67
CA ALA A 934 -24.84 -11.48 16.21
C ALA A 934 -24.98 -10.24 15.29
N ALA A 935 -23.92 -9.80 14.62
CA ALA A 935 -23.99 -8.73 13.60
C ALA A 935 -24.94 -9.09 12.45
N LEU A 936 -24.82 -10.28 11.86
CA LEU A 936 -25.75 -10.79 10.83
C LEU A 936 -27.20 -10.82 11.35
N LEU A 937 -27.42 -11.22 12.60
CA LEU A 937 -28.76 -11.20 13.20
C LEU A 937 -29.34 -9.79 13.31
N TYR A 938 -28.53 -8.77 13.63
CA TYR A 938 -29.00 -7.39 13.67
C TYR A 938 -29.35 -6.86 12.27
N GLU A 939 -28.58 -7.22 11.24
CA GLU A 939 -28.90 -6.88 9.84
C GLU A 939 -30.23 -7.54 9.38
N TRP A 940 -30.39 -8.84 9.58
CA TRP A 940 -31.61 -9.56 9.20
C TRP A 940 -32.84 -9.05 9.97
N ASN A 941 -32.71 -8.84 11.29
CA ASN A 941 -33.81 -8.30 12.10
C ASN A 941 -34.18 -6.85 11.72
N PHE A 942 -33.21 -6.03 11.33
CA PHE A 942 -33.46 -4.68 10.82
C PHE A 942 -34.25 -4.72 9.50
N LEU A 943 -33.86 -5.56 8.55
CA LEU A 943 -34.59 -5.72 7.29
C LEU A 943 -35.99 -6.30 7.51
N LEU A 944 -36.15 -7.28 8.41
CA LEU A 944 -37.45 -7.86 8.79
C LEU A 944 -38.38 -6.79 9.37
N ALA A 945 -37.91 -5.99 10.33
CA ALA A 945 -38.70 -4.93 10.95
C ALA A 945 -39.16 -3.87 9.94
N ASN A 946 -38.33 -3.57 8.94
CA ASN A 946 -38.63 -2.62 7.86
C ASN A 946 -39.36 -3.25 6.65
N LYS A 947 -39.64 -4.57 6.66
CA LYS A 947 -40.23 -5.33 5.55
C LYS A 947 -39.39 -5.29 4.25
N GLN A 948 -38.07 -5.25 4.40
CA GLN A 948 -37.07 -5.12 3.31
C GLN A 948 -36.36 -6.44 2.95
N ILE A 949 -36.92 -7.59 3.37
CA ILE A 949 -36.42 -8.92 3.01
C ILE A 949 -37.56 -9.78 2.44
N ALA A 950 -37.35 -10.31 1.23
CA ALA A 950 -38.27 -11.18 0.55
C ALA A 950 -38.04 -12.64 0.99
N ILE A 951 -38.95 -13.14 1.83
CA ILE A 951 -38.94 -14.52 2.35
C ILE A 951 -40.39 -15.00 2.54
N GLN A 952 -40.62 -16.29 2.28
CA GLN A 952 -41.92 -16.95 2.46
C GLN A 952 -42.09 -17.46 3.91
N GLN A 953 -43.32 -17.76 4.32
CA GLN A 953 -43.66 -18.03 5.73
C GLN A 953 -43.07 -19.32 6.34
N PRO A 954 -43.10 -20.49 5.67
CA PRO A 954 -42.46 -21.69 6.23
C PRO A 954 -40.93 -21.54 6.32
N GLU A 955 -40.30 -20.91 5.33
CA GLU A 955 -38.87 -20.62 5.24
C GLU A 955 -38.45 -19.63 6.33
N PHE A 956 -39.23 -18.56 6.54
CA PHE A 956 -39.00 -17.60 7.63
C PHE A 956 -39.07 -18.28 9.01
N THR A 957 -40.04 -19.18 9.20
CA THR A 957 -40.19 -19.94 10.45
C THR A 957 -38.97 -20.85 10.70
N GLN A 958 -38.51 -21.57 9.67
CA GLN A 958 -37.30 -22.40 9.74
C GLN A 958 -36.02 -21.59 9.98
N LEU A 959 -35.82 -20.51 9.22
CA LEU A 959 -34.71 -19.58 9.34
C LEU A 959 -34.63 -19.04 10.78
N SER A 960 -35.75 -18.53 11.31
CA SER A 960 -35.84 -17.99 12.66
C SER A 960 -35.49 -19.05 13.73
N GLN A 961 -36.07 -20.25 13.63
CA GLN A 961 -35.83 -21.33 14.58
C GLN A 961 -34.36 -21.81 14.56
N GLN A 962 -33.78 -22.05 13.38
CA GLN A 962 -32.39 -22.51 13.26
C GLN A 962 -31.38 -21.39 13.59
N SER A 963 -31.72 -20.14 13.27
CA SER A 963 -30.95 -18.95 13.62
C SER A 963 -30.78 -18.81 15.14
N TYR A 964 -31.88 -18.90 15.89
CA TYR A 964 -31.85 -18.89 17.35
C TYR A 964 -31.01 -20.05 17.91
N GLN A 965 -31.21 -21.28 17.41
CA GLN A 965 -30.43 -22.43 17.87
C GLN A 965 -28.93 -22.30 17.58
N LEU A 966 -28.55 -21.71 16.43
CA LEU A 966 -27.16 -21.44 16.09
C LEU A 966 -26.58 -20.36 17.02
N GLN A 967 -27.31 -19.26 17.25
CA GLN A 967 -26.88 -18.21 18.17
C GLN A 967 -26.57 -18.76 19.58
N GLN A 968 -27.46 -19.59 20.14
CA GLN A 968 -27.23 -20.19 21.46
C GLN A 968 -26.00 -21.10 21.49
N ALA A 969 -25.77 -21.90 20.44
CA ALA A 969 -24.58 -22.76 20.36
C ALA A 969 -23.27 -21.97 20.21
N LEU A 970 -23.26 -20.88 19.45
CA LEU A 970 -22.08 -20.01 19.30
C LEU A 970 -21.79 -19.23 20.59
N ASN A 971 -22.83 -18.71 21.27
CA ASN A 971 -22.68 -18.06 22.56
C ASN A 971 -22.15 -19.03 23.63
N GLN A 972 -22.69 -20.24 23.71
CA GLN A 972 -22.25 -21.26 24.66
C GLN A 972 -20.81 -21.73 24.40
N LEU A 973 -20.40 -21.81 23.12
CA LEU A 973 -19.01 -22.08 22.74
C LEU A 973 -18.07 -20.92 23.10
N ALA A 974 -18.51 -19.67 22.93
CA ALA A 974 -17.72 -18.48 23.28
C ALA A 974 -17.51 -18.31 24.79
N ILE A 975 -18.47 -18.77 25.61
CA ILE A 975 -18.39 -18.78 27.08
C ILE A 975 -17.61 -20.01 27.58
N ASN A 976 -17.87 -21.19 27.03
CA ASN A 976 -17.31 -22.46 27.51
C ASN A 976 -16.75 -23.31 26.34
N PRO A 977 -15.47 -23.16 25.97
CA PRO A 977 -14.90 -23.72 24.75
C PRO A 977 -14.53 -25.20 24.85
N THR A 978 -15.53 -26.08 24.97
CA THR A 978 -15.37 -27.55 24.97
C THR A 978 -15.51 -28.16 23.57
N SER A 979 -14.94 -29.36 23.36
CA SER A 979 -15.12 -30.14 22.13
C SER A 979 -16.59 -30.44 21.81
N ASN A 980 -17.43 -30.64 22.83
CA ASN A 980 -18.87 -30.90 22.65
C ASN A 980 -19.60 -29.64 22.18
N ASN A 981 -19.30 -28.48 22.78
CA ASN A 981 -19.88 -27.21 22.36
C ASN A 981 -19.40 -26.82 20.95
N LEU A 982 -18.14 -27.11 20.60
CA LEU A 982 -17.61 -26.87 19.26
C LEU A 982 -18.27 -27.78 18.22
N SER A 983 -18.45 -29.07 18.53
CA SER A 983 -19.16 -30.01 17.66
C SER A 983 -20.58 -29.53 17.38
N SER A 984 -21.33 -29.18 18.44
CA SER A 984 -22.69 -28.62 18.34
C SER A 984 -22.74 -27.35 17.48
N ALA A 985 -21.84 -26.40 17.73
CA ALA A 985 -21.71 -25.16 16.97
C ALA A 985 -21.40 -25.40 15.48
N LYS A 986 -20.43 -26.25 15.16
CA LYS A 986 -20.05 -26.58 13.78
C LYS A 986 -21.19 -27.28 13.04
N THR A 987 -21.85 -28.26 13.67
CA THR A 987 -22.99 -28.97 13.06
C THR A 987 -24.17 -28.03 12.80
N LYS A 988 -24.50 -27.12 13.74
CA LYS A 988 -25.56 -26.13 13.51
C LYS A 988 -25.19 -25.11 12.43
N LEU A 989 -23.93 -24.64 12.39
CA LEU A 989 -23.47 -23.72 11.35
C LEU A 989 -23.50 -24.37 9.96
N ALA A 990 -23.11 -25.65 9.86
CA ALA A 990 -23.18 -26.42 8.62
C ALA A 990 -24.62 -26.58 8.14
N SER A 991 -25.54 -27.03 9.01
CA SER A 991 -26.98 -27.16 8.71
C SER A 991 -27.59 -25.84 8.23
N PHE A 992 -27.34 -24.76 8.97
CA PHE A 992 -27.80 -23.42 8.64
C PHE A 992 -27.28 -22.98 7.26
N ARG A 993 -25.98 -23.16 6.98
CA ARG A 993 -25.37 -22.79 5.68
C ARG A 993 -25.84 -23.63 4.51
N SER A 994 -26.24 -24.89 4.71
CA SER A 994 -26.83 -25.70 3.65
C SER A 994 -28.24 -25.26 3.26
N GLN A 995 -29.05 -24.75 4.20
CA GLN A 995 -30.44 -24.35 3.97
C GLN A 995 -30.59 -22.84 3.67
N PHE A 996 -29.63 -22.01 4.06
CA PHE A 996 -29.62 -20.57 3.80
C PHE A 996 -29.88 -20.16 2.33
N PRO A 997 -29.40 -20.87 1.28
CA PRO A 997 -29.71 -20.52 -0.11
C PRO A 997 -31.20 -20.67 -0.47
N GLU A 998 -31.89 -21.63 0.13
CA GLU A 998 -33.31 -21.92 -0.09
C GLU A 998 -34.19 -20.83 0.55
N TRP A 999 -33.95 -20.53 1.83
CA TRP A 999 -34.67 -19.45 2.54
C TRP A 999 -34.47 -18.05 1.91
N MET A 1000 -33.37 -17.85 1.20
CA MET A 1000 -33.02 -16.57 0.58
C MET A 1000 -33.35 -16.50 -0.93
N GLU A 1001 -33.98 -17.51 -1.54
CA GLU A 1001 -34.18 -17.56 -3.00
C GLU A 1001 -34.84 -16.29 -3.56
N LEU A 1002 -35.92 -15.82 -2.94
CA LEU A 1002 -36.60 -14.58 -3.34
C LEU A 1002 -35.75 -13.32 -3.09
N GLN A 1003 -34.95 -13.29 -2.03
CA GLN A 1003 -34.03 -12.17 -1.76
C GLN A 1003 -32.86 -12.14 -2.75
N VAL A 1004 -32.39 -13.29 -3.24
CA VAL A 1004 -31.35 -13.36 -4.30
C VAL A 1004 -31.85 -12.71 -5.59
N ALA A 1005 -33.13 -12.85 -5.93
CA ALA A 1005 -33.71 -12.22 -7.11
C ALA A 1005 -33.79 -10.68 -7.03
N GLN A 1006 -33.79 -10.11 -5.81
CA GLN A 1006 -33.89 -8.66 -5.59
C GLN A 1006 -32.55 -8.00 -5.22
N GLN A 1007 -31.74 -8.68 -4.41
CA GLN A 1007 -30.51 -8.16 -3.80
C GLN A 1007 -29.41 -9.24 -3.79
N PRO A 1008 -28.94 -9.71 -4.98
CA PRO A 1008 -27.99 -10.83 -5.08
C PRO A 1008 -26.65 -10.56 -4.39
N TYR A 1009 -26.17 -9.30 -4.41
CA TYR A 1009 -24.93 -8.92 -3.72
C TYR A 1009 -25.06 -9.11 -2.20
N GLN A 1010 -26.13 -8.59 -1.60
CA GLN A 1010 -26.41 -8.68 -0.16
C GLN A 1010 -26.46 -10.14 0.33
N VAL A 1011 -27.17 -11.02 -0.38
CA VAL A 1011 -27.22 -12.44 -0.01
C VAL A 1011 -25.84 -13.10 -0.16
N GLN A 1012 -25.06 -12.75 -1.19
CA GLN A 1012 -23.71 -13.29 -1.33
C GLN A 1012 -22.77 -12.80 -0.22
N VAL A 1013 -22.91 -11.56 0.25
CA VAL A 1013 -22.21 -11.03 1.44
C VAL A 1013 -22.54 -11.86 2.68
N TRP A 1014 -23.82 -12.16 2.94
CA TRP A 1014 -24.20 -13.01 4.07
C TRP A 1014 -23.63 -14.42 3.95
N ARG A 1015 -23.67 -15.04 2.77
CA ARG A 1015 -23.04 -16.35 2.50
C ARG A 1015 -21.53 -16.31 2.77
N ASN A 1016 -20.84 -15.26 2.33
CA ASN A 1016 -19.42 -15.05 2.55
C ASN A 1016 -19.09 -14.90 4.05
N ARG A 1017 -19.83 -14.05 4.77
CA ARG A 1017 -19.66 -13.86 6.23
C ARG A 1017 -19.92 -15.16 7.02
N LEU A 1018 -20.90 -15.97 6.60
CA LEU A 1018 -21.13 -17.31 7.16
C LEU A 1018 -19.98 -18.31 6.88
N VAL A 1019 -19.26 -18.18 5.77
CA VAL A 1019 -18.01 -18.94 5.52
C VAL A 1019 -16.89 -18.46 6.45
N THR A 1020 -16.74 -17.16 6.71
CA THR A 1020 -15.77 -16.65 7.70
C THR A 1020 -16.02 -17.26 9.09
N LEU A 1021 -17.27 -17.48 9.49
CA LEU A 1021 -17.56 -18.16 10.76
C LEU A 1021 -17.01 -19.61 10.79
N GLU A 1022 -17.11 -20.34 9.68
CA GLU A 1022 -16.56 -21.70 9.56
C GLU A 1022 -15.02 -21.70 9.61
N ASN A 1023 -14.37 -20.75 8.91
CA ASN A 1023 -12.91 -20.58 8.95
C ASN A 1023 -12.42 -20.34 10.38
N LEU A 1024 -13.06 -19.42 11.11
CA LEU A 1024 -12.71 -19.09 12.49
C LEU A 1024 -12.99 -20.24 13.47
N LEU A 1025 -14.07 -21.02 13.29
CA LEU A 1025 -14.30 -22.23 14.08
C LEU A 1025 -13.22 -23.30 13.81
N GLY A 1026 -12.80 -23.49 12.56
CA GLY A 1026 -11.73 -24.41 12.18
C GLY A 1026 -10.35 -24.00 12.72
N TYR A 1027 -10.06 -22.70 12.75
CA TYR A 1027 -8.88 -22.15 13.40
C TYR A 1027 -8.93 -22.33 14.93
N GLY A 1028 -10.07 -22.06 15.56
CA GLY A 1028 -10.28 -22.27 16.99
C GLY A 1028 -10.09 -23.73 17.42
N GLU A 1029 -10.54 -24.69 16.62
CA GLU A 1029 -10.31 -26.13 16.81
C GLU A 1029 -8.80 -26.47 16.87
N LYS A 1030 -8.04 -26.00 15.87
CA LYS A 1030 -6.57 -26.13 15.81
C LYS A 1030 -5.89 -25.54 17.04
N MET A 1031 -6.29 -24.34 17.46
CA MET A 1031 -5.59 -23.59 18.51
C MET A 1031 -5.94 -24.00 19.94
N ARG A 1032 -7.19 -24.38 20.22
CA ARG A 1032 -7.68 -24.58 21.59
C ARG A 1032 -7.91 -26.05 21.99
N LEU A 1033 -8.04 -26.96 21.02
CA LEU A 1033 -8.37 -28.38 21.27
C LEU A 1033 -7.42 -29.40 20.61
N LYS A 1034 -6.46 -28.94 19.79
CA LYS A 1034 -5.43 -29.78 19.15
C LYS A 1034 -3.98 -29.35 19.46
N ARG A 1035 -3.79 -28.29 20.23
CA ARG A 1035 -2.49 -27.84 20.80
C ARG A 1035 -2.46 -27.94 22.34
N SER A 1036 -3.55 -28.41 22.94
CA SER A 1036 -3.79 -28.61 24.38
C SER A 1036 -3.44 -30.02 24.82
#